data_AF-A0A1W2H1V1-F1
#
_entry.id   AF-A0A1W2H1V1-F1
#
_cell.length_a   1.000
_cell.length_b   1.000
_cell.length_c   1.000
_cell.angle_alpha   90.00
_cell.angle_beta   90.00
_cell.angle_gamma   90.00
#
_symmetry.space_group_name_H-M   'P 1'
#
loop_
_entity.id
_entity.type
_entity.pdbx_description
1 polymer ?
#
loop_
_entity_poly.entity_id
_entity_poly.type
_entity_poly.pdbx_seq_one_letter_code
_entity_poly.pdbx_strand_id
1 'polypeptide(L)'
;MKKTYLFFLLIILTSTVCFAQKSPKGTADISIDYYLPNNYTYNEKVPRPKDVLGFEVGEWNVDYDQLIRYFEKLAESSPRVSFEIFGRSYEKRPQVMLTITSPENLSKIDQIKNSRKQLRDPNANLDYGAMPLVLAAGYSVHGNEASGINSSLLAAYHFAAANEIEDDLKNIIILIDPSLNPDGYSRYSTWVNSHRSYNLNGDPNNRELGEAWPGGRGNHYWFDLNRDWLLVQHPESQNRVAKFQEWLPNIYLDYHEMGSNSTFFFQPGIPSRDHPLIPKRTVQLTEKIAAYHAKAMEEIGSLYYAKESFDEYYFGYGSTYPDIQGSIGILFEQASSRGHLQESNFGPLTFAFTIRNQFRTSISSFDAAREMRNEINKSMHDFYKEAFQMATADTEKAIIFGSKEDGARSFHLADMIQQHAIDVYLLNEDITVNGVPFEKEKSYIVPLNQPQYRLIKSLFEVRNEFQDSLFYDVSAWTMPMAFDLDFMALSSRILNLANVSLLEEDFSPNSGKVLGEENAYAYGFGWEGYYAPKAAYQLMQKGYLVRVTNEPIILPDKTELKRGSILVNMPREEKHDLNLLEDLKKIADETGLQIHALNTGYTRGVNLGSPQIDVLQKPEVALLVGTGVVSLEAGEIWHLLDQRMDMPITLLPVEKVRSADLSRYNVLIMPNGPYSTFGKEEAEKIKSWTSAGGTLIARGNALTWLNTQEMVKFEFKKEEKEDEKKVVYPYADFPKNTGARLTSGTIFHAKLDNSHPIGYGFTKESIQTFRNSNLFLETAKNPYSNPLVYTNQPLASGYVHPENLEKIKNTAVIQVKKLGSGRVIGLVDNPNFRAVWFGTNKLFLNSVFFGQIIKSGTAD
;
A
#
# COMPACT_ATOMS: atom_id res chain seq x y z
N MET A 1 80.72 -10.41 17.60
CA MET A 1 79.85 -9.80 18.62
C MET A 1 79.31 -8.48 18.10
N LYS A 2 78.00 -8.25 18.23
CA LYS A 2 77.23 -7.02 17.90
C LYS A 2 77.07 -6.66 16.42
N LYS A 3 76.23 -7.40 15.67
CA LYS A 3 75.49 -6.90 14.47
C LYS A 3 74.56 -7.99 13.91
N THR A 4 73.58 -8.45 14.70
CA THR A 4 72.49 -9.31 14.15
C THR A 4 71.21 -9.39 15.01
N TYR A 5 71.10 -8.62 16.09
CA TYR A 5 69.93 -8.66 16.99
C TYR A 5 69.04 -7.42 16.94
N LEU A 6 69.35 -6.42 16.11
CA LEU A 6 68.56 -5.18 16.05
C LEU A 6 67.55 -5.11 14.89
N PHE A 7 67.61 -6.04 13.93
CA PHE A 7 66.70 -6.04 12.78
C PHE A 7 65.43 -6.91 12.99
N PHE A 8 65.47 -7.83 13.95
CA PHE A 8 64.31 -8.68 14.28
C PHE A 8 63.39 -8.09 15.36
N LEU A 9 63.85 -7.06 16.10
CA LEU A 9 63.01 -6.38 17.11
C LEU A 9 62.17 -5.24 16.51
N LEU A 10 62.49 -4.76 15.31
CA LEU A 10 61.77 -3.65 14.65
C LEU A 10 60.63 -4.14 13.73
N ILE A 11 60.61 -5.42 13.36
CA ILE A 11 59.57 -6.01 12.50
C ILE A 11 58.40 -6.61 13.32
N ILE A 12 58.56 -6.77 14.63
CA ILE A 12 57.49 -7.26 15.53
C ILE A 12 56.66 -6.09 16.12
N LEU A 13 57.08 -4.84 15.95
CA LEU A 13 56.37 -3.66 16.48
C LEU A 13 55.54 -2.87 15.45
N THR A 14 55.43 -3.32 14.20
CA THR A 14 54.67 -2.60 13.14
C THR A 14 53.61 -3.46 12.43
N SER A 15 53.18 -4.56 13.05
CA SER A 15 52.18 -5.47 12.46
C SER A 15 51.17 -5.97 13.49
N THR A 16 50.75 -5.09 14.38
CA THR A 16 49.55 -5.27 15.22
C THR A 16 48.69 -4.02 15.21
N VAL A 17 48.24 -3.62 14.01
CA VAL A 17 46.85 -3.18 13.89
C VAL A 17 46.03 -4.46 13.95
N CYS A 18 45.92 -5.03 15.15
CA CYS A 18 44.82 -5.93 15.44
C CYS A 18 43.56 -5.11 15.20
N PHE A 19 42.74 -5.53 14.23
CA PHE A 19 41.30 -5.43 14.39
C PHE A 19 41.00 -6.21 15.68
N ALA A 20 41.08 -5.53 16.81
CA ALA A 20 40.64 -6.08 18.08
C ALA A 20 39.12 -6.19 17.98
N GLN A 21 38.64 -7.35 17.49
CA GLN A 21 37.29 -7.80 17.76
C GLN A 21 37.17 -7.89 19.28
N LYS A 22 36.65 -6.82 19.88
CA LYS A 22 36.20 -6.84 21.27
C LYS A 22 35.15 -7.95 21.38
N SER A 23 35.30 -8.77 22.40
CA SER A 23 34.31 -9.76 22.85
C SER A 23 32.89 -9.20 22.84
N PRO A 24 31.85 -10.02 22.57
CA PRO A 24 30.43 -9.61 22.53
C PRO A 24 29.84 -9.00 23.83
N LYS A 25 30.63 -8.84 24.90
CA LYS A 25 30.28 -7.96 26.03
C LYS A 25 30.46 -6.47 25.73
N GLY A 26 31.22 -6.09 24.70
CA GLY A 26 31.60 -4.71 24.41
C GLY A 26 30.58 -3.87 23.63
N THR A 27 29.41 -4.41 23.31
CA THR A 27 28.34 -3.70 22.59
C THR A 27 27.32 -3.03 23.52
N ALA A 28 27.35 -3.31 24.82
CA ALA A 28 26.39 -2.76 25.79
C ALA A 28 26.83 -1.41 26.42
N ASP A 29 28.11 -1.04 26.33
CA ASP A 29 28.65 0.22 26.88
C ASP A 29 29.04 1.21 25.77
N ILE A 30 28.12 1.50 24.83
CA ILE A 30 28.35 2.50 23.78
C ILE A 30 27.84 3.86 24.27
N SER A 31 28.77 4.74 24.67
CA SER A 31 28.45 6.13 25.04
C SER A 31 27.81 6.86 23.86
N ILE A 32 26.96 7.85 24.17
CA ILE A 32 26.38 8.77 23.19
C ILE A 32 27.45 9.45 22.30
N ASP A 33 28.68 9.60 22.80
CA ASP A 33 29.83 10.17 22.06
C ASP A 33 30.25 9.33 20.85
N TYR A 34 29.87 8.05 20.78
CA TYR A 34 30.07 7.24 19.58
C TYR A 34 29.28 7.75 18.38
N TYR A 35 28.13 8.38 18.65
CA TYR A 35 27.20 8.88 17.64
C TYR A 35 27.46 10.35 17.33
N LEU A 36 27.54 11.18 18.38
CA LEU A 36 27.54 12.63 18.24
C LEU A 36 28.84 13.14 17.59
N PRO A 37 28.77 14.16 16.73
CA PRO A 37 29.98 14.77 16.19
C PRO A 37 30.75 15.54 17.29
N ASN A 38 32.08 15.38 17.31
CA ASN A 38 32.96 15.91 18.36
C ASN A 38 33.09 17.44 18.37
N ASN A 39 32.67 18.13 17.31
CA ASN A 39 32.79 19.57 17.13
C ASN A 39 31.55 20.35 17.60
N TYR A 40 30.61 19.70 18.29
CA TYR A 40 29.40 20.31 18.81
C TYR A 40 29.38 20.34 20.34
N THR A 41 28.78 21.38 20.89
CA THR A 41 28.44 21.50 22.30
C THR A 41 26.92 21.44 22.46
N TYR A 42 26.45 20.87 23.57
CA TYR A 42 25.04 20.61 23.79
C TYR A 42 24.54 21.33 25.05
N ASN A 43 23.34 21.91 24.97
CA ASN A 43 22.68 22.52 26.12
C ASN A 43 22.33 21.45 27.16
N GLU A 44 23.00 21.50 28.31
CA GLU A 44 22.84 20.54 29.42
C GLU A 44 21.43 20.49 30.03
N LYS A 45 20.57 21.48 29.76
CA LYS A 45 19.17 21.47 30.20
C LYS A 45 18.29 20.54 29.37
N VAL A 46 18.72 20.19 28.16
CA VAL A 46 18.00 19.25 27.31
C VAL A 46 18.49 17.84 27.68
N PRO A 47 17.61 16.97 28.20
CA PRO A 47 18.02 15.65 28.68
C PRO A 47 18.50 14.78 27.53
N ARG A 48 19.51 13.95 27.80
CA ARG A 48 19.97 12.93 26.85
C ARG A 48 18.96 11.78 26.80
N PRO A 49 18.93 10.95 25.75
CA PRO A 49 18.06 9.78 25.69
C PRO A 49 18.17 8.88 26.91
N LYS A 50 19.40 8.57 27.36
CA LYS A 50 19.64 7.73 28.54
C LYS A 50 19.02 8.25 29.83
N ASP A 51 18.95 9.57 30.01
CA ASP A 51 18.40 10.18 31.23
C ASP A 51 16.89 9.91 31.37
N VAL A 52 16.21 9.59 30.25
CA VAL A 52 14.76 9.33 30.18
C VAL A 52 14.45 7.84 29.94
N LEU A 53 15.31 7.14 29.19
CA LEU A 53 15.14 5.73 28.83
C LEU A 53 15.72 4.78 29.88
N GLY A 54 16.76 5.20 30.61
CA GLY A 54 17.48 4.38 31.57
C GLY A 54 18.55 3.46 30.96
N PHE A 55 18.76 3.50 29.65
CA PHE A 55 19.75 2.74 28.90
C PHE A 55 20.32 3.58 27.73
N GLU A 56 21.49 3.19 27.22
CA GLU A 56 22.12 3.89 26.07
C GLU A 56 21.41 3.55 24.76
N VAL A 57 21.35 4.50 23.81
CA VAL A 57 20.79 4.24 22.48
C VAL A 57 21.54 3.08 21.82
N GLY A 58 20.80 2.10 21.29
CA GLY A 58 21.37 0.89 20.69
C GLY A 58 21.62 -0.28 21.65
N GLU A 59 21.50 -0.07 22.96
CA GLU A 59 21.57 -1.17 23.95
C GLU A 59 20.32 -2.06 23.85
N TRP A 60 19.16 -1.42 23.73
CA TRP A 60 17.84 -2.00 23.51
C TRP A 60 17.16 -1.28 22.34
N ASN A 61 16.22 -1.96 21.68
CA ASN A 61 15.27 -1.26 20.81
C ASN A 61 14.33 -0.45 21.71
N VAL A 62 14.19 0.84 21.45
CA VAL A 62 13.22 1.65 22.20
C VAL A 62 11.81 1.12 21.93
N ASP A 63 10.99 0.97 22.97
CA ASP A 63 9.57 0.68 22.74
C ASP A 63 8.86 1.95 22.28
N TYR A 64 7.77 1.81 21.52
CA TYR A 64 7.08 2.97 20.96
C TYR A 64 6.67 4.00 22.02
N ASP A 65 6.14 3.56 23.16
CA ASP A 65 5.75 4.46 24.25
C ASP A 65 6.95 5.17 24.90
N GLN A 66 8.12 4.52 24.93
CA GLN A 66 9.36 5.13 25.43
C GLN A 66 9.88 6.19 24.45
N LEU A 67 9.78 5.93 23.14
CA LEU A 67 10.11 6.88 22.08
C LEU A 67 9.24 8.13 22.19
N ILE A 68 7.92 7.96 22.30
CA ILE A 68 6.98 9.09 22.48
C ILE A 68 7.29 9.88 23.75
N ARG A 69 7.47 9.19 24.88
CA ARG A 69 7.80 9.84 26.17
C ARG A 69 9.07 10.68 26.08
N TYR A 70 10.09 10.20 25.38
CA TYR A 70 11.32 10.96 25.18
C TYR A 70 11.09 12.21 24.31
N PHE A 71 10.29 12.08 23.26
CA PHE A 71 9.97 13.18 22.34
C PHE A 71 9.16 14.28 23.03
N GLU A 72 8.17 13.91 23.85
CA GLU A 72 7.46 14.84 24.74
C GLU A 72 8.45 15.56 25.67
N LYS A 73 9.39 14.80 26.26
CA LYS A 73 10.38 15.39 27.17
C LYS A 73 11.32 16.38 26.50
N LEU A 74 11.70 16.13 25.25
CA LEU A 74 12.48 17.07 24.45
C LEU A 74 11.71 18.38 24.21
N ALA A 75 10.42 18.29 23.85
CA ALA A 75 9.56 19.45 23.65
C ALA A 75 9.36 20.27 24.94
N GLU A 76 9.26 19.61 26.11
CA GLU A 76 9.22 20.30 27.41
C GLU A 76 10.52 21.04 27.75
N SER A 77 11.67 20.50 27.30
CA SER A 77 12.98 20.92 27.80
C SER A 77 13.74 21.85 26.85
N SER A 78 13.37 21.90 25.56
CA SER A 78 14.00 22.76 24.55
C SER A 78 13.00 23.77 23.97
N PRO A 79 13.28 25.08 24.01
CA PRO A 79 12.41 26.10 23.42
C PRO A 79 12.37 26.07 21.88
N ARG A 80 13.16 25.18 21.25
CA ARG A 80 13.26 25.00 19.80
C ARG A 80 12.36 23.89 19.26
N VAL A 81 11.70 23.13 20.14
CA VAL A 81 10.98 21.91 19.80
C VAL A 81 9.49 22.07 20.11
N SER A 82 8.64 21.74 19.13
CA SER A 82 7.21 21.55 19.31
C SER A 82 6.86 20.09 19.05
N PHE A 83 5.97 19.52 19.86
CA PHE A 83 5.43 18.16 19.72
C PHE A 83 3.95 18.22 19.36
N GLU A 84 3.56 17.50 18.31
CA GLU A 84 2.18 17.40 17.84
C GLU A 84 1.80 15.92 17.67
N ILE A 85 0.63 15.53 18.18
CA ILE A 85 -0.04 14.29 17.77
C ILE A 85 -0.94 14.65 16.59
N PHE A 86 -0.60 14.18 15.39
CA PHE A 86 -1.32 14.56 14.17
C PHE A 86 -2.31 13.51 13.67
N GLY A 87 -2.33 12.34 14.29
CA GLY A 87 -3.15 11.22 13.84
C GLY A 87 -3.07 10.03 14.77
N ARG A 88 -3.78 8.95 14.42
CA ARG A 88 -3.71 7.67 15.12
C ARG A 88 -3.77 6.50 14.15
N SER A 89 -3.02 5.44 14.46
CA SER A 89 -3.06 4.16 13.74
C SER A 89 -4.34 3.38 14.00
N TYR A 90 -4.51 2.24 13.32
CA TYR A 90 -5.60 1.30 13.59
C TYR A 90 -5.63 0.83 15.05
N GLU A 91 -4.48 0.52 15.65
CA GLU A 91 -4.38 0.14 17.07
C GLU A 91 -4.40 1.35 18.04
N LYS A 92 -4.80 2.53 17.53
CA LYS A 92 -4.96 3.78 18.28
C LYS A 92 -3.68 4.36 18.85
N ARG A 93 -2.51 3.92 18.38
CA ARG A 93 -1.23 4.55 18.74
C ARG A 93 -1.15 5.95 18.13
N PRO A 94 -0.67 6.96 18.88
CA PRO A 94 -0.53 8.32 18.35
C PRO A 94 0.50 8.32 17.23
N GLN A 95 0.22 9.01 16.11
CA GLN A 95 1.27 9.41 15.17
C GLN A 95 1.72 10.82 15.53
N VAL A 96 3.03 11.05 15.59
CA VAL A 96 3.61 12.26 16.17
C VAL A 96 4.58 12.95 15.23
N MET A 97 4.66 14.27 15.34
CA MET A 97 5.61 15.09 14.62
C MET A 97 6.35 15.99 15.61
N LEU A 98 7.68 15.95 15.59
CA LEU A 98 8.47 17.05 16.16
C LEU A 98 8.75 18.09 15.10
N THR A 99 8.45 19.35 15.42
CA THR A 99 8.92 20.51 14.66
C THR A 99 10.08 21.15 15.41
N ILE A 100 11.27 21.17 14.80
CA ILE A 100 12.49 21.72 15.40
C ILE A 100 12.99 22.90 14.56
N THR A 101 13.00 24.09 15.16
CA THR A 101 13.45 25.33 14.50
C THR A 101 13.76 26.41 15.56
N SER A 102 14.15 27.61 15.15
CA SER A 102 14.34 28.71 16.10
C SER A 102 13.05 29.04 16.87
N PRO A 103 13.13 29.51 18.14
CA PRO A 103 11.93 29.90 18.89
C PRO A 103 11.13 31.03 18.20
N GLU A 104 11.83 31.89 17.46
CA GLU A 104 11.19 32.92 16.63
C GLU A 104 10.32 32.30 15.52
N ASN A 105 10.82 31.30 14.81
CA ASN A 105 10.05 30.61 13.77
C ASN A 105 8.84 29.88 14.35
N LEU A 106 8.99 29.23 15.50
CA LEU A 106 7.86 28.57 16.18
C LEU A 106 6.74 29.57 16.51
N SER A 107 7.09 30.78 16.96
CA SER A 107 6.10 31.84 17.24
C SER A 107 5.37 32.38 16.00
N LYS A 108 5.87 32.09 14.80
CA LYS A 108 5.37 32.58 13.50
C LYS A 108 5.02 31.43 12.54
N ILE A 109 4.81 30.22 13.06
CA ILE A 109 4.80 29.00 12.22
C ILE A 109 3.71 29.03 11.14
N ASP A 110 2.52 29.56 11.45
CA ASP A 110 1.43 29.69 10.48
C ASP A 110 1.73 30.70 9.38
N GLN A 111 2.44 31.80 9.72
CA GLN A 111 2.90 32.77 8.73
C GLN A 111 3.92 32.14 7.78
N ILE A 112 4.83 31.31 8.31
CA ILE A 112 5.81 30.57 7.51
C ILE A 112 5.10 29.59 6.58
N LYS A 113 4.17 28.77 7.09
CA LYS A 113 3.37 27.84 6.26
C LYS A 113 2.64 28.58 5.13
N ASN A 114 1.98 29.70 5.45
CA ASN A 114 1.28 30.51 4.44
C ASN A 114 2.23 31.15 3.40
N SER A 115 3.40 31.64 3.84
CA SER A 115 4.42 32.15 2.92
C SER A 115 4.96 31.05 2.01
N ARG A 116 5.12 29.83 2.51
CA ARG A 116 5.61 28.68 1.73
C ARG A 116 4.60 28.18 0.71
N LYS A 117 3.29 28.26 0.99
CA LYS A 117 2.24 27.94 0.00
C LYS A 117 2.40 28.75 -1.30
N GLN A 118 3.01 29.93 -1.24
CA GLN A 118 3.32 30.75 -2.43
C GLN A 118 4.34 30.10 -3.38
N LEU A 119 5.13 29.10 -2.94
CA LEU A 119 6.00 28.31 -3.83
C LEU A 119 5.20 27.54 -4.88
N ARG A 120 3.91 27.26 -4.62
CA ARG A 120 2.98 26.63 -5.58
C ARG A 120 2.37 27.61 -6.57
N ASP A 121 2.44 28.92 -6.32
CA ASP A 121 1.91 29.92 -7.23
C ASP A 121 2.97 30.27 -8.30
N PRO A 122 2.75 29.90 -9.57
CA PRO A 122 3.72 30.15 -10.63
C PRO A 122 3.96 31.65 -10.92
N ASN A 123 3.08 32.54 -10.44
CA ASN A 123 3.16 33.99 -10.67
C ASN A 123 3.73 34.75 -9.46
N ALA A 124 4.00 34.08 -8.35
CA ALA A 124 4.47 34.74 -7.15
C ALA A 124 5.88 35.32 -7.33
N ASN A 125 6.12 36.52 -6.80
CA ASN A 125 7.44 37.14 -6.74
C ASN A 125 8.05 36.88 -5.36
N LEU A 126 8.98 35.93 -5.28
CA LEU A 126 9.46 35.39 -4.01
C LEU A 126 10.92 35.78 -3.74
N ASP A 127 11.21 36.18 -2.50
CA ASP A 127 12.58 36.23 -1.98
C ASP A 127 12.93 34.88 -1.34
N TYR A 128 13.58 34.01 -2.12
CA TYR A 128 13.99 32.68 -1.66
C TYR A 128 14.96 32.72 -0.47
N GLY A 129 15.71 33.82 -0.29
CA GLY A 129 16.67 34.00 0.80
C GLY A 129 16.02 34.33 2.13
N ALA A 130 14.80 34.85 2.12
CA ALA A 130 13.99 35.09 3.32
C ALA A 130 13.13 33.88 3.71
N MET A 131 13.00 32.88 2.83
CA MET A 131 12.18 31.70 3.09
C MET A 131 12.98 30.60 3.80
N PRO A 132 12.51 30.08 4.94
CA PRO A 132 13.14 28.91 5.54
C PRO A 132 12.89 27.67 4.69
N LEU A 133 13.88 26.79 4.59
CA LEU A 133 13.73 25.46 3.98
C LEU A 133 13.10 24.50 4.99
N VAL A 134 12.21 23.63 4.52
CA VAL A 134 11.61 22.57 5.34
C VAL A 134 12.26 21.24 5.00
N LEU A 135 12.96 20.65 5.97
CA LEU A 135 13.59 19.32 5.91
C LEU A 135 12.72 18.35 6.71
N ALA A 136 12.02 17.45 6.04
CA ALA A 136 11.22 16.43 6.69
C ALA A 136 11.94 15.09 6.70
N ALA A 137 11.83 14.36 7.81
CA ALA A 137 12.38 13.03 7.98
C ALA A 137 11.31 12.08 8.52
N GLY A 138 11.01 11.05 7.74
CA GLY A 138 10.16 9.94 8.17
C GLY A 138 11.02 8.72 8.46
N TYR A 139 10.97 8.26 9.71
CA TYR A 139 11.76 7.13 10.16
C TYR A 139 10.98 5.82 10.05
N SER A 140 11.45 4.92 9.19
CA SER A 140 11.01 3.52 8.99
C SER A 140 9.50 3.31 8.89
N VAL A 141 9.00 3.26 7.66
CA VAL A 141 7.62 2.85 7.33
C VAL A 141 7.41 1.35 7.39
N HIS A 142 8.48 0.57 7.33
CA HIS A 142 8.45 -0.82 7.75
C HIS A 142 8.85 -0.92 9.22
N GLY A 143 7.97 -1.45 10.07
CA GLY A 143 8.19 -1.46 11.51
C GLY A 143 9.35 -2.34 11.97
N ASN A 144 9.87 -3.23 11.12
CA ASN A 144 11.01 -4.10 11.43
C ASN A 144 12.36 -3.57 10.89
N GLU A 145 12.43 -2.30 10.52
CA GLU A 145 13.65 -1.60 10.06
C GLU A 145 14.12 -0.60 11.13
N ALA A 146 14.39 -1.12 12.33
CA ALA A 146 14.36 -0.36 13.58
C ALA A 146 15.51 0.63 13.82
N SER A 147 16.64 0.53 13.11
CA SER A 147 17.76 1.46 13.28
C SER A 147 17.40 2.87 12.84
N GLY A 148 16.54 3.03 11.83
CA GLY A 148 15.95 4.32 11.46
C GLY A 148 15.23 4.94 12.66
N ILE A 149 14.23 4.23 13.20
CA ILE A 149 13.44 4.69 14.36
C ILE A 149 14.32 5.05 15.56
N ASN A 150 15.31 4.22 15.90
CA ASN A 150 16.19 4.49 17.05
C ASN A 150 17.17 5.64 16.77
N SER A 151 17.57 5.87 15.52
CA SER A 151 18.38 7.04 15.15
C SER A 151 17.63 8.37 15.29
N SER A 152 16.29 8.35 15.22
CA SER A 152 15.46 9.53 15.44
C SER A 152 15.63 10.13 16.84
N LEU A 153 15.95 9.31 17.86
CA LEU A 153 16.28 9.76 19.22
C LEU A 153 17.51 10.69 19.22
N LEU A 154 18.54 10.30 18.46
CA LEU A 154 19.80 11.03 18.35
C LEU A 154 19.63 12.28 17.48
N ALA A 155 18.90 12.18 16.36
CA ALA A 155 18.57 13.31 15.49
C ALA A 155 17.78 14.38 16.26
N ALA A 156 16.70 13.99 16.94
CA ALA A 156 15.88 14.90 17.73
C ALA A 156 16.70 15.54 18.86
N TYR A 157 17.50 14.78 19.60
CA TYR A 157 18.40 15.32 20.63
C TYR A 157 19.38 16.33 20.06
N HIS A 158 20.08 15.97 18.97
CA HIS A 158 21.09 16.82 18.37
C HIS A 158 20.49 18.16 17.93
N PHE A 159 19.39 18.13 17.18
CA PHE A 159 18.76 19.36 16.70
C PHE A 159 18.07 20.18 17.80
N ALA A 160 17.65 19.53 18.90
CA ALA A 160 17.07 20.21 20.04
C ALA A 160 18.11 20.90 20.94
N ALA A 161 19.34 20.38 21.01
CA ALA A 161 20.32 20.72 22.05
C ALA A 161 21.64 21.30 21.52
N ALA A 162 22.03 21.07 20.27
CA ALA A 162 23.29 21.57 19.73
C ALA A 162 23.31 23.11 19.64
N ASN A 163 24.40 23.72 20.11
CA ASN A 163 24.51 25.18 20.14
C ASN A 163 24.93 25.76 18.78
N GLU A 164 25.77 25.04 18.04
CA GLU A 164 26.42 25.52 16.81
C GLU A 164 25.45 25.67 15.63
N ILE A 165 24.26 25.06 15.69
CA ILE A 165 23.21 25.14 14.66
C ILE A 165 22.16 26.22 14.92
N GLU A 166 22.25 26.97 16.02
CA GLU A 166 21.19 27.89 16.47
C GLU A 166 20.81 28.93 15.40
N ASP A 167 21.80 29.51 14.75
CA ASP A 167 21.58 30.49 13.69
C ASP A 167 21.05 29.84 12.39
N ASP A 168 21.47 28.62 12.09
CA ASP A 168 20.98 27.85 10.93
C ASP A 168 19.48 27.55 11.06
N LEU A 169 19.01 27.24 12.29
CA LEU A 169 17.59 26.99 12.58
C LEU A 169 16.68 28.22 12.44
N LYS A 170 17.22 29.43 12.20
CA LYS A 170 16.40 30.58 11.75
C LYS A 170 15.94 30.41 10.30
N ASN A 171 16.71 29.66 9.51
CA ASN A 171 16.52 29.49 8.08
C ASN A 171 16.10 28.06 7.69
N ILE A 172 15.97 27.16 8.66
CA ILE A 172 15.59 25.76 8.46
C ILE A 172 14.53 25.36 9.49
N ILE A 173 13.53 24.62 9.02
CA ILE A 173 12.55 23.93 9.85
C ILE A 173 12.73 22.44 9.63
N ILE A 174 12.95 21.70 10.71
CA ILE A 174 13.11 20.25 10.68
C ILE A 174 11.81 19.62 11.18
N LEU A 175 11.30 18.64 10.43
CA LEU A 175 10.12 17.84 10.80
C LEU A 175 10.56 16.40 11.00
N ILE A 176 10.28 15.81 12.16
CA ILE A 176 10.60 14.41 12.47
C ILE A 176 9.32 13.65 12.77
N ASP A 177 8.98 12.70 11.90
CA ASP A 177 8.06 11.60 12.19
C ASP A 177 8.90 10.37 12.58
N PRO A 178 8.95 10.00 13.87
CA PRO A 178 9.93 9.04 14.37
C PRO A 178 9.55 7.58 14.10
N SER A 179 8.32 7.29 13.67
CA SER A 179 7.90 5.95 13.26
C SER A 179 6.67 6.06 12.38
N LEU A 180 6.91 5.86 11.09
CA LEU A 180 5.87 5.90 10.06
C LEU A 180 4.85 4.74 10.18
N ASN A 181 5.22 3.67 10.89
CA ASN A 181 4.37 2.51 11.17
C ASN A 181 4.47 2.08 12.64
N PRO A 182 3.75 2.76 13.55
CA PRO A 182 3.85 2.51 14.99
C PRO A 182 3.33 1.12 15.39
N ASP A 183 2.37 0.57 14.65
CA ASP A 183 1.77 -0.75 14.93
C ASP A 183 2.74 -1.88 14.57
N GLY A 184 3.35 -1.81 13.39
CA GLY A 184 4.39 -2.74 12.96
C GLY A 184 5.62 -2.65 13.86
N TYR A 185 6.04 -1.44 14.22
CA TYR A 185 7.21 -1.24 15.09
C TYR A 185 7.01 -1.82 16.48
N SER A 186 5.85 -1.56 17.10
CA SER A 186 5.56 -2.09 18.44
C SER A 186 5.57 -3.62 18.47
N ARG A 187 5.08 -4.26 17.39
CA ARG A 187 5.14 -5.72 17.23
C ARG A 187 6.58 -6.22 17.14
N TYR A 188 7.41 -5.52 16.37
CA TYR A 188 8.83 -5.87 16.19
C TYR A 188 9.67 -5.60 17.45
N SER A 189 9.60 -4.40 18.06
CA SER A 189 10.41 -4.03 19.23
C SER A 189 10.16 -4.99 20.38
N THR A 190 8.89 -5.33 20.63
CA THR A 190 8.48 -6.32 21.63
C THR A 190 9.08 -7.69 21.34
N TRP A 191 9.07 -8.13 20.07
CA TRP A 191 9.66 -9.40 19.65
C TRP A 191 11.17 -9.45 19.92
N VAL A 192 11.93 -8.49 19.39
CA VAL A 192 13.40 -8.51 19.49
C VAL A 192 13.87 -8.29 20.92
N ASN A 193 13.21 -7.41 21.69
CA ASN A 193 13.56 -7.17 23.09
C ASN A 193 13.26 -8.39 23.98
N SER A 194 12.12 -9.07 23.77
CA SER A 194 11.75 -10.25 24.57
C SER A 194 12.64 -11.48 24.32
N HIS A 195 13.33 -11.54 23.18
CA HIS A 195 14.23 -12.64 22.82
C HIS A 195 15.72 -12.27 22.90
N ARG A 196 16.04 -11.01 23.26
CA ARG A 196 17.41 -10.54 23.42
C ARG A 196 18.12 -11.27 24.57
N SER A 197 19.33 -11.74 24.30
CA SER A 197 20.22 -12.31 25.33
C SER A 197 21.11 -11.24 25.95
N TYR A 198 21.45 -11.35 27.25
CA TYR A 198 22.43 -10.45 27.88
C TYR A 198 23.84 -10.58 27.28
N ASN A 199 24.19 -11.76 26.78
CA ASN A 199 25.35 -11.94 25.92
C ASN A 199 24.83 -12.03 24.50
N LEU A 200 25.10 -11.02 23.68
CA LEU A 200 24.59 -10.97 22.32
C LEU A 200 25.10 -12.15 21.49
N ASN A 201 24.22 -12.73 20.69
CA ASN A 201 24.54 -13.82 19.77
C ASN A 201 24.11 -13.43 18.36
N GLY A 202 25.09 -13.28 17.46
CA GLY A 202 24.89 -12.85 16.08
C GLY A 202 24.51 -13.94 15.09
N ASP A 203 24.40 -15.21 15.51
CA ASP A 203 24.01 -16.32 14.62
C ASP A 203 22.66 -15.99 13.94
N PRO A 204 22.57 -15.95 12.60
CA PRO A 204 21.34 -15.62 11.88
C PRO A 204 20.13 -16.53 12.20
N ASN A 205 20.36 -17.70 12.79
CA ASN A 205 19.29 -18.61 13.24
C ASN A 205 18.78 -18.30 14.65
N ASN A 206 19.35 -17.30 15.34
CA ASN A 206 18.91 -16.88 16.66
C ASN A 206 17.45 -16.42 16.62
N ARG A 207 16.67 -16.81 17.65
CA ARG A 207 15.24 -16.51 17.75
C ARG A 207 14.93 -15.01 17.71
N GLU A 208 15.83 -14.20 18.26
CA GLU A 208 15.76 -12.74 18.20
C GLU A 208 15.62 -12.22 16.76
N LEU A 209 16.38 -12.80 15.82
CA LEU A 209 16.53 -12.31 14.45
C LEU A 209 15.48 -12.89 13.49
N GLY A 210 14.71 -13.89 13.94
CA GLY A 210 13.64 -14.56 13.19
C GLY A 210 12.26 -14.25 13.75
N GLU A 211 11.62 -13.21 13.22
CA GLU A 211 10.28 -12.75 13.62
C GLU A 211 9.21 -13.87 13.48
N ALA A 212 8.26 -13.89 14.41
CA ALA A 212 7.04 -14.66 14.20
C ALA A 212 6.19 -14.03 13.09
N TRP A 213 5.53 -14.86 12.27
CA TRP A 213 4.50 -14.40 11.34
C TRP A 213 3.43 -13.60 12.12
N PRO A 214 2.97 -12.43 11.64
CA PRO A 214 3.16 -11.83 10.31
C PRO A 214 4.39 -10.91 10.17
N GLY A 215 5.26 -10.84 11.18
CA GLY A 215 6.38 -9.90 11.26
C GLY A 215 5.93 -8.45 11.49
N GLY A 216 6.86 -7.55 11.78
CA GLY A 216 6.62 -6.12 12.04
C GLY A 216 6.65 -5.22 10.80
N ARG A 217 6.87 -5.78 9.60
CA ARG A 217 6.95 -4.99 8.35
C ARG A 217 5.69 -4.16 8.10
N GLY A 218 4.53 -4.81 8.07
CA GLY A 218 3.26 -4.17 7.75
C GLY A 218 2.54 -3.60 8.97
N ASN A 219 1.52 -2.77 8.74
CA ASN A 219 0.67 -2.16 9.78
C ASN A 219 -0.24 -3.19 10.49
N HIS A 220 -1.31 -2.74 11.14
CA HIS A 220 -2.31 -3.62 11.78
C HIS A 220 -2.88 -4.67 10.84
N TYR A 221 -3.36 -4.25 9.67
CA TYR A 221 -3.86 -5.14 8.61
C TYR A 221 -2.75 -5.71 7.72
N TRP A 222 -1.49 -5.61 8.15
CA TRP A 222 -0.31 -6.14 7.46
C TRP A 222 -0.07 -5.55 6.07
N PHE A 223 -0.52 -4.32 5.81
CA PHE A 223 -0.20 -3.62 4.57
C PHE A 223 1.21 -3.02 4.63
N ASP A 224 1.88 -3.02 3.47
CA ASP A 224 3.11 -2.27 3.26
C ASP A 224 2.75 -0.79 3.05
N LEU A 225 2.96 0.03 4.09
CA LEU A 225 2.66 1.46 4.06
C LEU A 225 3.62 2.25 3.14
N ASN A 226 4.73 1.66 2.69
CA ASN A 226 5.57 2.26 1.64
C ASN A 226 5.07 1.95 0.23
N ARG A 227 3.78 1.65 0.09
CA ARG A 227 3.05 1.60 -1.17
C ARG A 227 1.80 2.48 -1.16
N ASP A 228 1.53 3.09 -0.01
CA ASP A 228 0.25 3.75 0.31
C ASP A 228 0.37 5.28 0.34
N TRP A 229 1.51 5.86 -0.08
CA TRP A 229 1.66 7.31 -0.21
C TRP A 229 0.74 7.92 -1.27
N LEU A 230 0.61 7.23 -2.40
CA LEU A 230 -0.30 7.60 -3.49
C LEU A 230 -1.72 7.08 -3.23
N LEU A 231 -1.84 5.93 -2.57
CA LEU A 231 -3.11 5.24 -2.45
C LEU A 231 -3.91 5.72 -1.23
N VAL A 232 -3.25 6.18 -0.16
CA VAL A 232 -3.86 6.76 1.05
C VAL A 232 -5.06 5.98 1.60
N GLN A 233 -4.96 4.64 1.56
CA GLN A 233 -6.04 3.75 2.00
C GLN A 233 -6.02 3.49 3.51
N HIS A 234 -4.91 3.82 4.19
CA HIS A 234 -4.77 3.62 5.63
C HIS A 234 -4.66 4.96 6.38
N PRO A 235 -5.18 5.04 7.62
CA PRO A 235 -5.14 6.25 8.43
C PRO A 235 -3.71 6.73 8.63
N GLU A 236 -2.73 5.82 8.75
CA GLU A 236 -1.33 6.21 8.91
C GLU A 236 -0.84 7.07 7.73
N SER A 237 -1.20 6.69 6.51
CA SER A 237 -0.85 7.42 5.29
C SER A 237 -1.68 8.68 5.09
N GLN A 238 -3.00 8.63 5.35
CA GLN A 238 -3.88 9.80 5.26
C GLN A 238 -3.36 10.93 6.15
N ASN A 239 -3.10 10.62 7.42
CA ASN A 239 -2.59 11.58 8.41
C ASN A 239 -1.24 12.19 7.96
N ARG A 240 -0.33 11.36 7.43
CA ARG A 240 1.00 11.83 6.99
C ARG A 240 0.95 12.64 5.70
N VAL A 241 0.13 12.24 4.73
CA VAL A 241 -0.04 12.98 3.48
C VAL A 241 -0.66 14.35 3.75
N ALA A 242 -1.64 14.44 4.68
CA ALA A 242 -2.16 15.72 5.13
C ALA A 242 -1.04 16.63 5.68
N LYS A 243 -0.15 16.10 6.53
CA LYS A 243 1.02 16.85 7.03
C LYS A 243 2.02 17.21 5.94
N PHE A 244 2.24 16.33 4.97
CA PHE A 244 3.06 16.63 3.80
C PHE A 244 2.49 17.82 3.02
N GLN A 245 1.18 17.84 2.75
CA GLN A 245 0.50 18.94 2.05
C GLN A 245 0.47 20.24 2.88
N GLU A 246 0.39 20.14 4.21
CA GLU A 246 0.43 21.30 5.11
C GLU A 246 1.79 22.01 5.08
N TRP A 247 2.88 21.24 5.09
CA TRP A 247 4.24 21.75 5.22
C TRP A 247 4.97 21.99 3.91
N LEU A 248 4.62 21.24 2.87
CA LEU A 248 5.26 21.26 1.55
C LEU A 248 6.78 21.11 1.68
N PRO A 249 7.30 19.99 2.22
CA PRO A 249 8.72 19.88 2.51
C PRO A 249 9.57 20.09 1.25
N ASN A 250 10.73 20.71 1.39
CA ASN A 250 11.66 20.83 0.28
C ASN A 250 12.43 19.52 0.05
N ILE A 251 12.82 18.88 1.14
CA ILE A 251 13.53 17.60 1.16
C ILE A 251 12.73 16.67 2.07
N TYR A 252 12.49 15.44 1.63
CA TYR A 252 11.89 14.38 2.43
C TYR A 252 12.85 13.19 2.52
N LEU A 253 13.25 12.85 3.73
CA LEU A 253 14.15 11.74 4.03
C LEU A 253 13.34 10.50 4.41
N ASP A 254 13.48 9.44 3.64
CA ASP A 254 12.78 8.15 3.80
C ASP A 254 13.77 7.09 4.30
N TYR A 255 13.75 6.84 5.61
CA TYR A 255 14.71 5.96 6.27
C TYR A 255 14.24 4.50 6.26
N HIS A 256 15.09 3.61 5.77
CA HIS A 256 14.83 2.19 5.57
C HIS A 256 16.01 1.28 5.94
N GLU A 257 15.75 -0.03 5.93
CA GLU A 257 16.79 -1.05 6.00
C GLU A 257 16.63 -2.16 4.94
N MET A 258 17.77 -2.70 4.53
CA MET A 258 17.89 -3.81 3.59
C MET A 258 18.58 -5.03 4.24
N GLY A 259 18.84 -6.08 3.46
CA GLY A 259 19.46 -7.31 3.94
C GLY A 259 20.77 -7.08 4.71
N SER A 260 21.03 -7.89 5.73
CA SER A 260 22.18 -7.74 6.64
C SER A 260 23.54 -7.92 5.96
N ASN A 261 23.56 -8.57 4.79
CA ASN A 261 24.75 -8.74 3.96
C ASN A 261 24.95 -7.62 2.92
N SER A 262 24.23 -6.50 3.07
CA SER A 262 24.41 -5.29 2.28
C SER A 262 25.33 -4.29 3.02
N THR A 263 25.47 -3.08 2.48
CA THR A 263 26.18 -1.96 3.11
C THR A 263 25.22 -0.80 3.45
N PHE A 264 25.35 0.36 2.82
CA PHE A 264 24.43 1.48 2.97
C PHE A 264 24.13 2.09 1.60
N PHE A 265 22.88 2.35 1.29
CA PHE A 265 22.49 3.02 0.06
C PHE A 265 21.81 4.36 0.34
N PHE A 266 22.06 5.33 -0.52
CA PHE A 266 21.31 6.57 -0.58
C PHE A 266 21.00 6.96 -2.03
N GLN A 267 19.85 7.58 -2.23
CA GLN A 267 19.40 8.16 -3.50
C GLN A 267 20.47 9.12 -4.06
N PRO A 268 20.71 9.18 -5.38
CA PRO A 268 19.88 8.68 -6.49
C PRO A 268 19.95 7.16 -6.72
N GLY A 269 18.85 6.61 -7.24
CA GLY A 269 18.71 5.23 -7.72
C GLY A 269 19.18 5.09 -9.16
N ILE A 270 18.70 4.06 -9.86
CA ILE A 270 19.14 3.76 -11.23
C ILE A 270 18.58 4.80 -12.21
N PRO A 271 19.41 5.66 -12.84
CA PRO A 271 18.92 6.80 -13.62
C PRO A 271 18.09 6.46 -14.88
N SER A 272 18.13 5.22 -15.36
CA SER A 272 17.29 4.77 -16.49
C SER A 272 15.86 4.44 -16.10
N ARG A 273 15.55 4.45 -14.79
CA ARG A 273 14.28 3.97 -14.23
C ARG A 273 13.49 5.05 -13.50
N ASP A 274 13.81 6.32 -13.77
CA ASP A 274 13.06 7.44 -13.22
C ASP A 274 11.74 7.60 -13.98
N HIS A 275 10.68 7.97 -13.28
CA HIS A 275 9.42 8.30 -13.95
C HIS A 275 9.61 9.56 -14.80
N PRO A 276 9.17 9.60 -16.07
CA PRO A 276 9.37 10.75 -16.96
C PRO A 276 8.61 12.02 -16.55
N LEU A 277 7.73 11.92 -15.55
CA LEU A 277 7.08 13.08 -14.94
C LEU A 277 7.94 13.74 -13.87
N ILE A 278 9.03 13.11 -13.42
CA ILE A 278 10.03 13.72 -12.54
C ILE A 278 10.95 14.61 -13.40
N PRO A 279 11.10 15.91 -13.09
CA PRO A 279 12.04 16.76 -13.82
C PRO A 279 13.49 16.33 -13.60
N LYS A 280 14.30 16.36 -14.66
CA LYS A 280 15.75 16.08 -14.59
C LYS A 280 16.49 16.93 -13.53
N ARG A 281 15.98 18.12 -13.23
CA ARG A 281 16.55 19.00 -12.21
C ARG A 281 16.44 18.41 -10.80
N THR A 282 15.34 17.72 -10.49
CA THR A 282 15.17 17.02 -9.21
C THR A 282 16.29 16.00 -9.03
N VAL A 283 16.51 15.14 -10.02
CA VAL A 283 17.59 14.14 -10.03
C VAL A 283 18.98 14.78 -9.86
N GLN A 284 19.24 15.91 -10.54
CA GLN A 284 20.51 16.65 -10.40
C GLN A 284 20.73 17.21 -8.99
N LEU A 285 19.66 17.66 -8.31
CA LEU A 285 19.74 18.12 -6.93
C LEU A 285 19.94 16.95 -5.96
N THR A 286 19.27 15.84 -6.19
CA THR A 286 19.49 14.59 -5.45
C THR A 286 20.95 14.14 -5.56
N GLU A 287 21.55 14.19 -6.75
CA GLU A 287 22.98 13.90 -6.96
C GLU A 287 23.91 14.84 -6.17
N LYS A 288 23.58 16.14 -6.07
CA LYS A 288 24.35 17.08 -5.26
C LYS A 288 24.24 16.76 -3.78
N ILE A 289 23.04 16.44 -3.28
CA ILE A 289 22.79 16.07 -1.88
C ILE A 289 23.53 14.76 -1.54
N ALA A 290 23.53 13.79 -2.46
CA ALA A 290 24.25 12.53 -2.30
C ALA A 290 25.76 12.71 -2.03
N ALA A 291 26.39 13.79 -2.52
CA ALA A 291 27.79 14.09 -2.22
C ALA A 291 28.03 14.43 -0.73
N TYR A 292 27.05 15.01 -0.04
CA TYR A 292 27.10 15.25 1.39
C TYR A 292 27.01 13.94 2.18
N HIS A 293 26.13 13.02 1.75
CA HIS A 293 26.01 11.70 2.37
C HIS A 293 27.28 10.87 2.18
N ALA A 294 27.84 10.87 0.96
CA ALA A 294 29.11 10.22 0.66
C ALA A 294 30.21 10.68 1.62
N LYS A 295 30.42 11.99 1.71
CA LYS A 295 31.40 12.59 2.63
C LYS A 295 31.18 12.16 4.08
N ALA A 296 29.94 12.21 4.56
CA ALA A 296 29.62 11.84 5.94
C ALA A 296 29.86 10.35 6.24
N MET A 297 29.63 9.47 5.25
CA MET A 297 29.89 8.03 5.39
C MET A 297 31.39 7.72 5.33
N GLU A 298 32.15 8.42 4.48
CA GLU A 298 33.61 8.33 4.41
C GLU A 298 34.27 8.75 5.73
N GLU A 299 33.80 9.84 6.36
CA GLU A 299 34.31 10.33 7.64
C GLU A 299 34.22 9.31 8.78
N ILE A 300 33.20 8.43 8.75
CA ILE A 300 33.01 7.38 9.76
C ILE A 300 33.49 6.00 9.29
N GLY A 301 34.02 5.90 8.06
CA GLY A 301 34.53 4.68 7.44
C GLY A 301 33.45 3.64 7.08
N SER A 302 32.20 4.06 6.90
CA SER A 302 31.10 3.16 6.54
C SER A 302 31.03 2.98 5.02
N LEU A 303 30.91 1.73 4.56
CA LEU A 303 30.74 1.43 3.14
C LEU A 303 29.36 1.89 2.66
N TYR A 304 29.31 2.45 1.46
CA TYR A 304 28.07 2.91 0.85
C TYR A 304 28.10 2.75 -0.67
N TYR A 305 26.94 2.92 -1.31
CA TYR A 305 26.80 3.03 -2.76
C TYR A 305 25.57 3.85 -3.14
N ALA A 306 25.52 4.30 -4.40
CA ALA A 306 24.41 5.05 -5.00
C ALA A 306 24.35 4.75 -6.51
N LYS A 307 23.28 5.13 -7.21
CA LYS A 307 23.07 5.00 -8.67
C LYS A 307 22.90 3.58 -9.24
N GLU A 308 22.99 2.55 -8.40
CA GLU A 308 23.06 1.15 -8.84
C GLU A 308 21.85 0.30 -8.42
N SER A 309 21.04 0.78 -7.46
CA SER A 309 19.87 0.05 -6.93
C SER A 309 18.64 0.92 -6.81
N PHE A 310 17.48 0.26 -6.74
CA PHE A 310 16.13 0.86 -6.67
C PHE A 310 15.79 1.75 -7.89
N ASP A 311 14.50 2.01 -8.09
CA ASP A 311 14.01 2.90 -9.13
C ASP A 311 13.25 4.09 -8.54
N GLU A 312 13.09 5.16 -9.33
CA GLU A 312 12.22 6.31 -9.02
C GLU A 312 10.96 6.26 -9.91
N TYR A 313 10.38 5.07 -10.08
CA TYR A 313 9.29 4.91 -11.06
C TYR A 313 7.89 5.09 -10.46
N TYR A 314 7.55 4.31 -9.42
CA TYR A 314 6.21 4.34 -8.82
C TYR A 314 6.10 5.41 -7.75
N PHE A 315 5.09 6.29 -7.83
CA PHE A 315 4.86 7.37 -6.87
C PHE A 315 4.21 6.96 -5.54
N GLY A 316 4.13 5.65 -5.25
CA GLY A 316 3.60 5.14 -3.99
C GLY A 316 4.62 5.07 -2.85
N TYR A 317 5.88 5.46 -3.08
CA TYR A 317 6.96 5.41 -2.07
C TYR A 317 7.21 6.77 -1.42
N GLY A 318 7.76 6.75 -0.20
CA GLY A 318 8.21 7.97 0.47
C GLY A 318 9.39 8.64 -0.20
N SER A 319 10.15 7.90 -1.01
CA SER A 319 11.25 8.43 -1.79
C SER A 319 10.85 9.05 -3.12
N THR A 320 9.68 8.75 -3.68
CA THR A 320 9.27 9.19 -5.04
C THR A 320 8.00 10.05 -5.04
N TYR A 321 7.08 9.85 -4.10
CA TYR A 321 5.92 10.73 -3.90
C TYR A 321 6.32 12.21 -3.71
N PRO A 322 7.41 12.54 -2.98
CA PRO A 322 7.86 13.93 -2.86
C PRO A 322 8.30 14.54 -4.20
N ASP A 323 8.93 13.76 -5.09
CA ASP A 323 9.46 14.25 -6.36
C ASP A 323 8.37 14.71 -7.32
N ILE A 324 7.23 14.01 -7.36
CA ILE A 324 6.06 14.38 -8.16
C ILE A 324 5.29 15.57 -7.57
N GLN A 325 5.67 16.02 -6.37
CA GLN A 325 5.13 17.19 -5.66
C GLN A 325 6.14 18.36 -5.61
N GLY A 326 7.23 18.30 -6.38
CA GLY A 326 8.26 19.36 -6.45
C GLY A 326 9.22 19.40 -5.26
N SER A 327 9.19 18.38 -4.42
CA SER A 327 10.16 18.15 -3.34
C SER A 327 11.31 17.28 -3.86
N ILE A 328 12.30 17.01 -3.01
CA ILE A 328 13.38 16.03 -3.27
C ILE A 328 13.22 14.89 -2.28
N GLY A 329 12.84 13.70 -2.76
CA GLY A 329 12.79 12.48 -1.95
C GLY A 329 14.15 11.78 -1.88
N ILE A 330 14.53 11.28 -0.71
CA ILE A 330 15.79 10.56 -0.51
C ILE A 330 15.52 9.26 0.25
N LEU A 331 15.68 8.14 -0.44
CA LEU A 331 15.71 6.81 0.17
C LEU A 331 17.06 6.57 0.85
N PHE A 332 17.04 6.09 2.09
CA PHE A 332 18.20 5.55 2.79
C PHE A 332 17.99 4.08 3.12
N GLU A 333 18.90 3.20 2.69
CA GLU A 333 18.79 1.77 2.95
C GLU A 333 20.03 1.29 3.72
N GLN A 334 19.87 1.06 5.01
CA GLN A 334 20.92 0.55 5.90
C GLN A 334 20.89 -0.99 5.93
N ALA A 335 22.04 -1.66 5.86
CA ALA A 335 22.11 -3.09 6.19
C ALA A 335 21.50 -3.35 7.57
N SER A 336 20.48 -4.21 7.63
CA SER A 336 19.71 -4.46 8.84
C SER A 336 20.49 -5.30 9.84
N SER A 337 20.62 -4.84 11.08
CA SER A 337 21.07 -5.70 12.17
C SER A 337 19.98 -6.66 12.64
N ARG A 338 18.72 -6.50 12.18
CA ARG A 338 17.48 -7.24 12.55
C ARG A 338 17.12 -7.33 14.04
N GLY A 339 18.05 -6.98 14.91
CA GLY A 339 17.99 -7.00 16.35
C GLY A 339 19.23 -6.27 16.84
N HIS A 340 19.90 -6.81 17.85
CA HIS A 340 21.01 -6.14 18.53
C HIS A 340 22.39 -6.45 17.93
N LEU A 341 22.55 -7.65 17.36
CA LEU A 341 23.79 -8.12 16.73
C LEU A 341 23.47 -9.20 15.70
N GLN A 342 24.07 -9.11 14.51
CA GLN A 342 23.97 -10.17 13.51
C GLN A 342 25.30 -10.38 12.77
N GLU A 343 25.64 -11.63 12.46
CA GLU A 343 26.74 -11.96 11.56
C GLU A 343 26.46 -11.49 10.13
N SER A 344 27.46 -10.91 9.48
CA SER A 344 27.38 -10.52 8.07
C SER A 344 28.67 -10.81 7.32
N ASN A 345 28.60 -10.77 5.99
CA ASN A 345 29.75 -10.88 5.10
C ASN A 345 30.83 -9.81 5.35
N PHE A 346 30.46 -8.68 5.96
CA PHE A 346 31.37 -7.57 6.30
C PHE A 346 31.83 -7.60 7.77
N GLY A 347 31.54 -8.68 8.49
CA GLY A 347 31.80 -8.84 9.92
C GLY A 347 30.56 -8.61 10.79
N PRO A 348 30.70 -8.63 12.13
CA PRO A 348 29.57 -8.45 13.03
C PRO A 348 28.88 -7.09 12.84
N LEU A 349 27.59 -7.12 12.55
CA LEU A 349 26.75 -5.94 12.34
C LEU A 349 25.98 -5.64 13.63
N THR A 350 26.42 -4.62 14.35
CA THR A 350 25.81 -4.21 15.62
C THR A 350 24.68 -3.20 15.40
N PHE A 351 23.69 -3.20 16.27
CA PHE A 351 22.61 -2.21 16.22
C PHE A 351 23.09 -0.77 16.38
N ALA A 352 24.09 -0.55 17.24
CA ALA A 352 24.71 0.76 17.36
C ALA A 352 25.35 1.26 16.07
N PHE A 353 26.00 0.37 15.30
CA PHE A 353 26.58 0.72 14.01
C PHE A 353 25.51 1.15 13.01
N THR A 354 24.40 0.41 12.91
CA THR A 354 23.31 0.72 11.97
C THR A 354 22.62 2.04 12.34
N ILE A 355 22.38 2.28 13.64
CA ILE A 355 21.85 3.56 14.16
C ILE A 355 22.79 4.72 13.82
N ARG A 356 24.11 4.55 13.99
CA ARG A 356 25.09 5.62 13.73
C ARG A 356 25.06 6.07 12.29
N ASN A 357 25.00 5.15 11.34
CA ASN A 357 24.96 5.50 9.92
C ASN A 357 23.69 6.29 9.56
N GLN A 358 22.53 5.85 10.05
CA GLN A 358 21.26 6.57 9.84
C GLN A 358 21.30 7.97 10.45
N PHE A 359 21.80 8.11 11.68
CA PHE A 359 21.94 9.43 12.32
C PHE A 359 22.90 10.34 11.52
N ARG A 360 23.98 9.79 10.97
CA ARG A 360 24.94 10.55 10.15
C ARG A 360 24.34 11.06 8.85
N THR A 361 23.40 10.32 8.23
CA THR A 361 22.68 10.86 7.07
C THR A 361 21.72 11.99 7.47
N SER A 362 21.13 11.98 8.67
CA SER A 362 20.34 13.13 9.15
C SER A 362 21.17 14.42 9.24
N ILE A 363 22.41 14.32 9.74
CA ILE A 363 23.33 15.47 9.82
C ILE A 363 23.75 15.97 8.44
N SER A 364 24.14 15.07 7.53
CA SER A 364 24.54 15.48 6.18
C SER A 364 23.39 16.02 5.34
N SER A 365 22.15 15.55 5.54
CA SER A 365 20.96 16.17 4.96
C SER A 365 20.76 17.60 5.46
N PHE A 366 21.01 17.85 6.75
CA PHE A 366 20.95 19.20 7.31
C PHE A 366 22.03 20.12 6.74
N ASP A 367 23.27 19.62 6.57
CA ASP A 367 24.34 20.38 5.92
C ASP A 367 23.98 20.75 4.46
N ALA A 368 23.43 19.80 3.70
CA ALA A 368 22.95 20.06 2.34
C ALA A 368 21.81 21.08 2.33
N ALA A 369 20.84 20.94 3.24
CA ALA A 369 19.73 21.89 3.40
C ALA A 369 20.22 23.31 3.71
N ARG A 370 21.22 23.46 4.59
CA ARG A 370 21.84 24.76 4.93
C ARG A 370 22.51 25.40 3.73
N GLU A 371 23.35 24.65 3.02
CA GLU A 371 24.18 25.19 1.95
C GLU A 371 23.42 25.41 0.64
N MET A 372 22.39 24.59 0.37
CA MET A 372 21.63 24.60 -0.88
C MET A 372 20.25 25.28 -0.77
N ARG A 373 19.92 25.87 0.38
CA ARG A 373 18.60 26.44 0.71
C ARG A 373 17.94 27.24 -0.42
N ASN A 374 18.66 28.24 -0.93
CA ASN A 374 18.12 29.14 -1.95
C ASN A 374 17.88 28.41 -3.28
N GLU A 375 18.79 27.49 -3.66
CA GLU A 375 18.67 26.70 -4.88
C GLU A 375 17.45 25.77 -4.80
N ILE A 376 17.24 25.12 -3.65
CA ILE A 376 16.15 24.16 -3.46
C ILE A 376 14.78 24.87 -3.40
N ASN A 377 14.66 25.99 -2.68
CA ASN A 377 13.42 26.80 -2.69
C ASN A 377 13.08 27.27 -4.11
N LYS A 378 14.07 27.75 -4.87
CA LYS A 378 13.89 28.13 -6.26
C LYS A 378 13.45 26.93 -7.13
N SER A 379 14.07 25.76 -6.93
CA SER A 379 13.73 24.56 -7.70
C SER A 379 12.28 24.14 -7.50
N MET A 380 11.78 24.17 -6.25
CA MET A 380 10.38 23.86 -5.96
C MET A 380 9.43 24.84 -6.65
N HIS A 381 9.72 26.14 -6.63
CA HIS A 381 8.89 27.12 -7.34
C HIS A 381 8.93 26.93 -8.88
N ASP A 382 10.11 26.65 -9.42
CA ASP A 382 10.26 26.37 -10.86
C ASP A 382 9.51 25.10 -11.29
N PHE A 383 9.45 24.07 -10.43
CA PHE A 383 8.63 22.88 -10.68
C PHE A 383 7.17 23.24 -10.94
N TYR A 384 6.58 24.10 -10.11
CA TYR A 384 5.18 24.51 -10.24
C TYR A 384 4.96 25.46 -11.42
N LYS A 385 5.95 26.30 -11.77
CA LYS A 385 5.93 27.08 -13.02
C LYS A 385 5.90 26.19 -14.26
N GLU A 386 6.74 25.16 -14.29
CA GLU A 386 6.77 24.19 -15.39
C GLU A 386 5.47 23.40 -15.45
N ALA A 387 4.93 22.95 -14.30
CA ALA A 387 3.64 22.27 -14.22
C ALA A 387 2.49 23.14 -14.78
N PHE A 388 2.45 24.42 -14.44
CA PHE A 388 1.46 25.38 -14.97
C PHE A 388 1.60 25.58 -16.49
N GLN A 389 2.83 25.67 -17.00
CA GLN A 389 3.08 25.76 -18.45
C GLN A 389 2.60 24.49 -19.18
N MET A 390 2.87 23.32 -18.62
CA MET A 390 2.40 22.04 -19.15
C MET A 390 0.87 21.97 -19.16
N ALA A 391 0.20 22.33 -18.06
CA ALA A 391 -1.26 22.37 -17.98
C ALA A 391 -1.89 23.37 -18.97
N THR A 392 -1.23 24.51 -19.19
CA THR A 392 -1.66 25.51 -20.17
C THR A 392 -1.53 24.98 -21.60
N ALA A 393 -0.44 24.27 -21.90
CA ALA A 393 -0.17 23.69 -23.22
C ALA A 393 -0.98 22.41 -23.51
N ASP A 394 -1.39 21.65 -22.49
CA ASP A 394 -2.15 20.41 -22.67
C ASP A 394 -3.51 20.70 -23.33
N THR A 395 -3.86 19.94 -24.36
CA THR A 395 -5.17 20.04 -25.03
C THR A 395 -6.30 19.48 -24.16
N GLU A 396 -5.97 18.56 -23.26
CA GLU A 396 -6.82 18.07 -22.20
C GLU A 396 -6.81 19.10 -21.07
N LYS A 397 -7.98 19.51 -20.59
CA LYS A 397 -8.12 20.57 -19.56
C LYS A 397 -8.68 20.06 -18.24
N ALA A 398 -9.41 18.96 -18.27
CA ALA A 398 -9.90 18.28 -17.09
C ALA A 398 -10.10 16.80 -17.41
N ILE A 399 -10.29 15.98 -16.39
CA ILE A 399 -10.70 14.58 -16.53
C ILE A 399 -12.03 14.41 -15.80
N ILE A 400 -13.03 13.87 -16.49
CA ILE A 400 -14.26 13.41 -15.86
C ILE A 400 -14.17 11.91 -15.59
N PHE A 401 -14.67 11.46 -14.45
CA PHE A 401 -14.82 10.03 -14.16
C PHE A 401 -16.10 9.77 -13.38
N GLY A 402 -16.63 8.55 -13.50
CA GLY A 402 -17.83 8.16 -12.79
C GLY A 402 -18.27 6.73 -13.10
N SER A 403 -19.28 6.27 -12.38
CA SER A 403 -19.98 5.02 -12.67
C SER A 403 -21.45 5.29 -12.83
N LYS A 404 -22.06 4.78 -13.90
CA LYS A 404 -23.50 4.83 -14.09
C LYS A 404 -24.26 4.06 -12.98
N GLU A 405 -23.70 2.94 -12.53
CA GLU A 405 -24.41 1.98 -11.69
C GLU A 405 -24.10 2.15 -10.19
N ASP A 406 -22.95 2.71 -9.85
CA ASP A 406 -22.42 2.68 -8.48
C ASP A 406 -21.63 3.95 -8.09
N GLY A 407 -22.26 4.84 -7.33
CA GLY A 407 -21.62 6.07 -6.88
C GLY A 407 -20.50 5.87 -5.85
N ALA A 408 -20.47 4.73 -5.14
CA ALA A 408 -19.50 4.51 -4.06
C ALA A 408 -18.06 4.42 -4.58
N ARG A 409 -17.82 3.73 -5.69
CA ARG A 409 -16.47 3.66 -6.29
C ARG A 409 -15.99 5.01 -6.80
N SER A 410 -16.89 5.80 -7.37
CA SER A 410 -16.58 7.17 -7.80
C SER A 410 -16.26 8.07 -6.61
N PHE A 411 -17.02 7.95 -5.51
CA PHE A 411 -16.73 8.61 -4.24
C PHE A 411 -15.32 8.27 -3.74
N HIS A 412 -14.96 6.99 -3.65
CA HIS A 412 -13.65 6.58 -3.11
C HIS A 412 -12.46 7.05 -3.95
N LEU A 413 -12.61 7.13 -5.28
CA LEU A 413 -11.58 7.73 -6.12
C LEU A 413 -11.49 9.26 -5.91
N ALA A 414 -12.63 9.94 -5.77
CA ALA A 414 -12.66 11.38 -5.48
C ALA A 414 -12.02 11.69 -4.12
N ASP A 415 -12.32 10.90 -3.09
CA ASP A 415 -11.75 11.04 -1.73
C ASP A 415 -10.24 10.87 -1.79
N MET A 416 -9.76 9.77 -2.39
CA MET A 416 -8.33 9.52 -2.58
C MET A 416 -7.61 10.68 -3.29
N ILE A 417 -8.21 11.27 -4.32
CA ILE A 417 -7.64 12.42 -5.04
C ILE A 417 -7.59 13.66 -4.14
N GLN A 418 -8.65 13.93 -3.40
CA GLN A 418 -8.75 15.12 -2.54
C GLN A 418 -7.73 15.10 -1.39
N GLN A 419 -7.41 13.92 -0.85
CA GLN A 419 -6.34 13.73 0.16
C GLN A 419 -4.97 14.27 -0.30
N HIS A 420 -4.75 14.43 -1.61
CA HIS A 420 -3.52 15.02 -2.16
C HIS A 420 -3.60 16.55 -2.36
N ALA A 421 -4.58 17.21 -1.75
CA ALA A 421 -4.89 18.63 -1.91
C ALA A 421 -5.15 19.00 -3.39
N ILE A 422 -5.82 18.10 -4.12
CA ILE A 422 -6.27 18.32 -5.50
C ILE A 422 -7.75 18.71 -5.44
N ASP A 423 -8.11 19.80 -6.09
CA ASP A 423 -9.49 20.22 -6.23
C ASP A 423 -10.24 19.24 -7.13
N VAL A 424 -11.35 18.73 -6.60
CA VAL A 424 -12.32 17.88 -7.30
C VAL A 424 -13.65 18.63 -7.39
N TYR A 425 -14.38 18.45 -8.48
CA TYR A 425 -15.62 19.15 -8.74
C TYR A 425 -16.78 18.16 -8.93
N LEU A 426 -17.93 18.50 -8.34
CA LEU A 426 -19.21 17.84 -8.55
C LEU A 426 -19.88 18.39 -9.81
N LEU A 427 -20.61 17.53 -10.50
CA LEU A 427 -21.55 17.96 -11.53
C LEU A 427 -22.84 18.50 -10.86
N ASN A 428 -23.39 19.59 -11.40
CA ASN A 428 -24.69 20.13 -10.95
C ASN A 428 -25.86 19.55 -11.77
N GLU A 429 -25.58 18.95 -12.93
CA GLU A 429 -26.54 18.32 -13.83
C GLU A 429 -25.90 17.12 -14.56
N ASP A 430 -26.73 16.20 -15.04
CA ASP A 430 -26.26 15.06 -15.81
C ASP A 430 -25.73 15.52 -17.17
N ILE A 431 -24.59 14.98 -17.60
CA ILE A 431 -23.99 15.30 -18.89
C ILE A 431 -23.69 14.05 -19.70
N THR A 432 -23.52 14.19 -21.01
CA THR A 432 -23.05 13.11 -21.88
C THR A 432 -21.84 13.59 -22.65
N VAL A 433 -20.70 12.90 -22.50
CA VAL A 433 -19.45 13.23 -23.17
C VAL A 433 -19.14 12.11 -24.15
N ASN A 434 -19.08 12.44 -25.45
CA ASN A 434 -18.81 11.48 -26.53
C ASN A 434 -19.66 10.18 -26.47
N GLY A 435 -20.93 10.30 -26.07
CA GLY A 435 -21.87 9.18 -25.95
C GLY A 435 -21.82 8.43 -24.63
N VAL A 436 -20.93 8.79 -23.70
CA VAL A 436 -20.87 8.23 -22.34
C VAL A 436 -21.62 9.14 -21.37
N PRO A 437 -22.68 8.65 -20.68
CA PRO A 437 -23.41 9.44 -19.70
C PRO A 437 -22.65 9.52 -18.37
N PHE A 438 -22.63 10.71 -17.77
CA PHE A 438 -22.11 10.99 -16.44
C PHE A 438 -23.21 11.64 -15.61
N GLU A 439 -23.72 10.89 -14.63
CA GLU A 439 -24.79 11.33 -13.73
C GLU A 439 -24.22 12.18 -12.60
N LYS A 440 -24.95 13.23 -12.22
CA LYS A 440 -24.44 14.26 -11.31
C LYS A 440 -24.08 13.74 -9.92
N GLU A 441 -24.80 12.73 -9.44
CA GLU A 441 -24.61 12.15 -8.10
C GLU A 441 -23.51 11.09 -8.07
N LYS A 442 -22.96 10.69 -9.24
CA LYS A 442 -22.02 9.56 -9.36
C LYS A 442 -20.77 9.88 -10.17
N SER A 443 -20.54 11.15 -10.50
CA SER A 443 -19.44 11.56 -11.37
C SER A 443 -18.78 12.82 -10.85
N TYR A 444 -17.47 12.91 -11.10
CA TYR A 444 -16.61 13.98 -10.63
C TYR A 444 -15.71 14.46 -11.76
N ILE A 445 -15.27 15.71 -11.66
CA ILE A 445 -14.34 16.35 -12.60
C ILE A 445 -13.10 16.80 -11.85
N VAL A 446 -11.92 16.53 -12.41
CA VAL A 446 -10.62 16.98 -11.91
C VAL A 446 -9.96 17.87 -12.96
N PRO A 447 -9.93 19.20 -12.76
CA PRO A 447 -9.21 20.12 -13.65
C PRO A 447 -7.71 19.85 -13.63
N LEU A 448 -7.06 19.93 -14.79
CA LEU A 448 -5.61 19.74 -14.89
C LEU A 448 -4.81 21.00 -14.51
N ASN A 449 -5.42 22.19 -14.59
CA ASN A 449 -4.77 23.47 -14.29
C ASN A 449 -4.67 23.74 -12.77
N GLN A 450 -3.90 22.91 -12.08
CA GLN A 450 -3.63 22.96 -10.65
C GLN A 450 -2.12 22.78 -10.40
N PRO A 451 -1.58 23.20 -9.23
CA PRO A 451 -0.17 22.97 -8.90
C PRO A 451 0.25 21.49 -9.03
N GLN A 452 -0.67 20.57 -8.76
CA GLN A 452 -0.48 19.12 -8.79
C GLN A 452 -0.64 18.50 -10.19
N TYR A 453 -0.63 19.28 -11.29
CA TYR A 453 -0.80 18.79 -12.67
C TYR A 453 -0.09 17.46 -12.96
N ARG A 454 1.18 17.33 -12.58
CA ARG A 454 1.97 16.11 -12.85
C ARG A 454 1.44 14.89 -12.08
N LEU A 455 1.08 15.06 -10.80
CA LEU A 455 0.46 14.01 -10.00
C LEU A 455 -0.90 13.60 -10.59
N ILE A 456 -1.73 14.58 -10.99
CA ILE A 456 -3.02 14.31 -11.65
C ILE A 456 -2.79 13.48 -12.91
N LYS A 457 -1.86 13.88 -13.81
CA LYS A 457 -1.56 13.06 -15.00
C LYS A 457 -1.16 11.64 -14.64
N SER A 458 -0.34 11.44 -13.60
CA SER A 458 0.09 10.09 -13.19
C SER A 458 -1.04 9.18 -12.70
N LEU A 459 -2.12 9.73 -12.13
CA LEU A 459 -3.26 8.94 -11.64
C LEU A 459 -4.13 8.40 -12.79
N PHE A 460 -4.12 9.07 -13.94
CA PHE A 460 -5.01 8.79 -15.07
C PHE A 460 -4.27 8.32 -16.33
N GLU A 461 -2.94 8.36 -16.36
CA GLU A 461 -2.18 7.98 -17.55
C GLU A 461 -2.31 6.49 -17.89
N VAL A 462 -2.28 6.23 -19.19
CA VAL A 462 -2.08 4.88 -19.76
C VAL A 462 -0.71 4.89 -20.42
N ARG A 463 0.16 3.96 -20.01
CA ARG A 463 1.54 3.91 -20.47
C ARG A 463 1.95 2.49 -20.82
N ASN A 464 2.42 2.30 -22.06
CA ASN A 464 2.90 1.03 -22.58
C ASN A 464 4.32 1.13 -23.16
N GLU A 465 4.96 2.30 -23.07
CA GLU A 465 6.31 2.57 -23.56
C GLU A 465 7.20 3.09 -22.43
N PHE A 466 8.39 2.50 -22.34
CA PHE A 466 9.33 2.70 -21.24
C PHE A 466 10.78 2.74 -21.77
N GLN A 467 11.63 3.50 -21.09
CA GLN A 467 13.06 3.55 -21.41
C GLN A 467 13.80 2.28 -20.95
N ASP A 468 13.36 1.70 -19.83
CA ASP A 468 13.87 0.45 -19.25
C ASP A 468 12.70 -0.55 -19.09
N SER A 469 13.02 -1.83 -19.08
CA SER A 469 12.11 -2.97 -18.92
C SER A 469 12.04 -3.49 -17.49
N LEU A 470 12.86 -2.95 -16.59
CA LEU A 470 13.00 -3.40 -15.22
C LEU A 470 12.26 -2.46 -14.26
N PHE A 471 11.37 -3.05 -13.46
CA PHE A 471 10.58 -2.35 -12.45
C PHE A 471 10.75 -3.04 -11.11
N TYR A 472 11.00 -2.26 -10.07
CA TYR A 472 11.18 -2.73 -8.71
C TYR A 472 9.87 -3.27 -8.10
N ASP A 473 8.71 -2.70 -8.47
CA ASP A 473 7.41 -3.05 -7.88
C ASP A 473 6.28 -3.16 -8.91
N VAL A 474 5.87 -2.03 -9.49
CA VAL A 474 4.75 -1.95 -10.44
C VAL A 474 5.14 -1.12 -11.66
N SER A 475 4.55 -1.43 -12.80
CA SER A 475 4.74 -0.71 -14.06
C SER A 475 3.51 0.11 -14.47
N ALA A 476 2.36 -0.05 -13.80
CA ALA A 476 1.15 0.75 -14.04
C ALA A 476 0.25 0.89 -12.80
N TRP A 477 -0.47 2.02 -12.74
CA TRP A 477 -1.44 2.35 -11.69
C TRP A 477 -2.56 3.29 -12.18
N THR A 478 -3.11 3.06 -13.37
CA THR A 478 -4.24 3.86 -13.88
C THR A 478 -5.47 3.72 -12.97
N MET A 479 -5.73 4.72 -12.13
CA MET A 479 -6.69 4.62 -11.03
C MET A 479 -8.13 4.36 -11.49
N PRO A 480 -8.67 5.04 -12.53
CA PRO A 480 -10.01 4.70 -13.01
C PRO A 480 -10.18 3.25 -13.42
N MET A 481 -9.12 2.58 -13.92
CA MET A 481 -9.17 1.15 -14.24
C MET A 481 -9.20 0.28 -12.98
N ALA A 482 -8.43 0.64 -11.94
CA ALA A 482 -8.47 -0.07 -10.65
C ALA A 482 -9.84 0.02 -9.97
N PHE A 483 -10.56 1.12 -10.17
CA PHE A 483 -11.92 1.34 -9.65
C PHE A 483 -13.04 0.88 -10.60
N ASP A 484 -12.72 0.43 -11.83
CA ASP A 484 -13.69 0.09 -12.88
C ASP A 484 -14.70 1.24 -13.12
N LEU A 485 -14.15 2.42 -13.42
CA LEU A 485 -14.89 3.65 -13.71
C LEU A 485 -14.76 4.04 -15.18
N ASP A 486 -15.84 4.60 -15.74
CA ASP A 486 -15.75 5.33 -16.99
C ASP A 486 -14.98 6.63 -16.73
N PHE A 487 -14.05 6.99 -17.60
CA PHE A 487 -13.29 8.23 -17.49
C PHE A 487 -12.88 8.78 -18.85
N MET A 488 -12.83 10.11 -18.97
CA MET A 488 -12.53 10.79 -20.22
C MET A 488 -11.81 12.12 -19.98
N ALA A 489 -10.84 12.45 -20.83
CA ALA A 489 -10.28 13.79 -20.88
C ALA A 489 -11.27 14.77 -21.55
N LEU A 490 -11.39 15.97 -20.99
CA LEU A 490 -12.24 17.06 -21.45
C LEU A 490 -11.40 18.15 -22.11
N SER A 491 -11.83 18.61 -23.29
CA SER A 491 -11.28 19.83 -23.91
C SER A 491 -11.85 21.10 -23.26
N SER A 492 -11.22 22.25 -23.49
CA SER A 492 -11.72 23.56 -23.02
C SER A 492 -13.16 23.83 -23.43
N ARG A 493 -13.55 23.46 -24.66
CA ARG A 493 -14.91 23.63 -25.17
C ARG A 493 -15.93 22.84 -24.35
N ILE A 494 -15.60 21.61 -23.96
CA ILE A 494 -16.52 20.75 -23.20
C ILE A 494 -16.56 21.19 -21.73
N LEU A 495 -15.40 21.51 -21.16
CA LEU A 495 -15.30 21.97 -19.77
C LEU A 495 -16.09 23.27 -19.53
N ASN A 496 -16.03 24.23 -20.45
CA ASN A 496 -16.80 25.49 -20.33
C ASN A 496 -18.32 25.31 -20.39
N LEU A 497 -18.80 24.14 -20.84
CA LEU A 497 -20.22 23.79 -20.85
C LEU A 497 -20.63 23.02 -19.59
N ALA A 498 -19.68 22.53 -18.78
CA ALA A 498 -19.98 21.77 -17.58
C ALA A 498 -20.38 22.72 -16.44
N ASN A 499 -21.62 22.56 -15.95
CA ASN A 499 -22.08 23.23 -14.74
C ASN A 499 -21.59 22.44 -13.52
N VAL A 500 -20.62 22.98 -12.79
CA VAL A 500 -19.93 22.29 -11.69
C VAL A 500 -19.80 23.13 -10.43
N SER A 501 -19.62 22.46 -9.29
CA SER A 501 -19.35 23.05 -7.98
C SER A 501 -18.11 22.39 -7.37
N LEU A 502 -17.29 23.15 -6.65
CA LEU A 502 -16.14 22.58 -5.93
C LEU A 502 -16.64 21.58 -4.87
N LEU A 503 -15.99 20.43 -4.78
CA LEU A 503 -16.25 19.43 -3.75
C LEU A 503 -15.72 19.92 -2.40
N GLU A 504 -16.56 19.88 -1.36
CA GLU A 504 -16.18 20.26 -0.01
C GLU A 504 -15.15 19.27 0.57
N GLU A 505 -14.28 19.73 1.49
CA GLU A 505 -13.23 18.89 2.11
C GLU A 505 -13.83 17.75 2.96
N ASP A 506 -14.93 18.00 3.66
CA ASP A 506 -15.59 17.02 4.56
C ASP A 506 -16.79 16.33 3.89
N PHE A 507 -16.65 15.91 2.63
CA PHE A 507 -17.75 15.26 1.92
C PHE A 507 -17.95 13.80 2.35
N SER A 508 -19.19 13.33 2.27
CA SER A 508 -19.59 11.98 2.67
C SER A 508 -20.16 11.19 1.49
N PRO A 509 -20.13 9.85 1.53
CA PRO A 509 -20.81 9.03 0.55
C PRO A 509 -22.31 9.38 0.47
N ASN A 510 -22.91 9.24 -0.70
CA ASN A 510 -24.35 9.44 -0.85
C ASN A 510 -25.13 8.44 0.02
N SER A 511 -26.16 8.94 0.72
CA SER A 511 -27.11 8.11 1.46
C SER A 511 -28.07 7.37 0.53
N GLY A 512 -28.35 6.11 0.83
CA GLY A 512 -29.37 5.32 0.14
C GLY A 512 -30.76 5.56 0.72
N LYS A 513 -31.79 4.93 0.12
CA LYS A 513 -33.17 4.99 0.62
C LYS A 513 -33.97 3.76 0.26
N VAL A 514 -35.02 3.51 1.04
CA VAL A 514 -36.08 2.56 0.71
C VAL A 514 -37.15 3.29 -0.10
N LEU A 515 -37.47 2.75 -1.28
CA LEU A 515 -38.40 3.31 -2.27
C LEU A 515 -39.67 2.48 -2.33
N GLY A 516 -40.84 3.14 -2.29
CA GLY A 516 -42.15 2.50 -2.40
C GLY A 516 -42.89 2.36 -1.06
N GLU A 517 -43.84 1.41 -0.99
CA GLU A 517 -44.75 1.28 0.15
C GLU A 517 -44.12 0.51 1.34
N GLU A 518 -44.52 0.87 2.58
CA GLU A 518 -43.98 0.28 3.81
C GLU A 518 -44.43 -1.17 4.06
N ASN A 519 -45.60 -1.56 3.55
CA ASN A 519 -46.17 -2.91 3.69
C ASN A 519 -45.98 -3.74 2.41
N ALA A 520 -44.75 -3.81 1.92
CA ALA A 520 -44.40 -4.53 0.69
C ALA A 520 -44.44 -6.06 0.87
N TYR A 521 -44.69 -6.79 -0.23
CA TYR A 521 -44.61 -8.25 -0.27
C TYR A 521 -43.17 -8.76 -0.12
N ALA A 522 -42.19 -8.00 -0.63
CA ALA A 522 -40.76 -8.22 -0.46
C ALA A 522 -40.01 -6.90 -0.66
N TYR A 523 -38.70 -6.90 -0.44
CA TYR A 523 -37.81 -5.80 -0.84
C TYR A 523 -36.71 -6.33 -1.74
N GLY A 524 -36.12 -5.48 -2.58
CA GLY A 524 -34.98 -5.89 -3.39
C GLY A 524 -34.05 -4.75 -3.77
N PHE A 525 -32.77 -5.07 -3.95
CA PHE A 525 -31.74 -4.12 -4.35
C PHE A 525 -30.76 -4.76 -5.32
N GLY A 526 -30.20 -3.93 -6.20
CA GLY A 526 -29.20 -4.36 -7.18
C GLY A 526 -27.88 -4.77 -6.53
N TRP A 527 -27.21 -5.75 -7.13
CA TRP A 527 -25.87 -6.18 -6.70
C TRP A 527 -24.75 -5.33 -7.32
N GLU A 528 -25.10 -4.36 -8.16
CA GLU A 528 -24.16 -3.45 -8.83
C GLU A 528 -23.48 -2.48 -7.87
N GLY A 529 -24.15 -2.07 -6.79
CA GLY A 529 -23.56 -1.20 -5.76
C GLY A 529 -22.37 -1.85 -5.04
N TYR A 530 -21.33 -1.07 -4.72
CA TYR A 530 -20.11 -1.60 -4.08
C TYR A 530 -20.39 -2.27 -2.73
N TYR A 531 -21.29 -1.68 -1.94
CA TYR A 531 -21.65 -2.14 -0.59
C TYR A 531 -22.84 -3.12 -0.56
N ALA A 532 -23.32 -3.62 -1.70
CA ALA A 532 -24.35 -4.66 -1.74
C ALA A 532 -23.98 -5.93 -0.92
N PRO A 533 -22.72 -6.40 -0.90
CA PRO A 533 -22.32 -7.52 -0.05
C PRO A 533 -22.44 -7.23 1.45
N LYS A 534 -22.07 -6.02 1.90
CA LYS A 534 -22.27 -5.55 3.28
C LYS A 534 -23.75 -5.60 3.67
N ALA A 535 -24.61 -5.01 2.85
CA ALA A 535 -26.06 -5.00 3.08
C ALA A 535 -26.64 -6.43 3.18
N ALA A 536 -26.27 -7.31 2.24
CA ALA A 536 -26.74 -8.70 2.24
C ALA A 536 -26.25 -9.46 3.48
N TYR A 537 -24.99 -9.28 3.89
CA TYR A 537 -24.46 -9.91 5.09
C TYR A 537 -25.19 -9.46 6.36
N GLN A 538 -25.35 -8.14 6.56
CA GLN A 538 -26.04 -7.59 7.73
C GLN A 538 -27.49 -8.10 7.83
N LEU A 539 -28.20 -8.21 6.69
CA LEU A 539 -29.54 -8.78 6.64
C LEU A 539 -29.57 -10.28 6.99
N MET A 540 -28.65 -11.07 6.44
CA MET A 540 -28.52 -12.50 6.77
C MET A 540 -28.15 -12.71 8.25
N GLN A 541 -27.28 -11.87 8.80
CA GLN A 541 -26.86 -11.91 10.20
C GLN A 541 -28.02 -11.61 11.16
N LYS A 542 -28.95 -10.73 10.77
CA LYS A 542 -30.20 -10.45 11.50
C LYS A 542 -31.25 -11.56 11.35
N GLY A 543 -31.04 -12.53 10.45
CA GLY A 543 -31.94 -13.67 10.25
C GLY A 543 -33.04 -13.45 9.21
N TYR A 544 -32.94 -12.42 8.38
CA TYR A 544 -33.87 -12.24 7.25
C TYR A 544 -33.67 -13.31 6.18
N LEU A 545 -34.75 -13.61 5.43
CA LEU A 545 -34.66 -14.46 4.26
C LEU A 545 -34.08 -13.66 3.09
N VAL A 546 -32.78 -13.83 2.86
CA VAL A 546 -32.05 -13.20 1.76
C VAL A 546 -31.89 -14.18 0.60
N ARG A 547 -32.23 -13.73 -0.60
CA ARG A 547 -32.26 -14.54 -1.81
C ARG A 547 -31.63 -13.79 -2.96
N VAL A 548 -31.16 -14.50 -3.97
CA VAL A 548 -30.52 -13.91 -5.15
C VAL A 548 -31.24 -14.37 -6.41
N THR A 549 -31.48 -13.44 -7.34
CA THR A 549 -32.08 -13.80 -8.64
C THR A 549 -31.00 -14.12 -9.67
N ASN A 550 -31.09 -15.29 -10.31
CA ASN A 550 -30.18 -15.65 -11.40
C ASN A 550 -30.62 -15.07 -12.74
N GLU A 551 -31.84 -14.52 -12.84
CA GLU A 551 -32.45 -13.93 -14.03
C GLU A 551 -32.99 -12.53 -13.72
N PRO A 552 -33.08 -11.60 -14.69
CA PRO A 552 -33.66 -10.29 -14.44
C PRO A 552 -35.15 -10.35 -14.04
N ILE A 553 -35.56 -9.42 -13.18
CA ILE A 553 -36.94 -9.21 -12.74
C ILE A 553 -37.36 -7.80 -13.13
N ILE A 554 -38.45 -7.68 -13.87
CA ILE A 554 -39.01 -6.38 -14.26
C ILE A 554 -40.25 -6.11 -13.41
N LEU A 555 -40.19 -5.04 -12.62
CA LEU A 555 -41.26 -4.59 -11.74
C LEU A 555 -42.38 -3.87 -12.52
N PRO A 556 -43.59 -3.71 -11.93
CA PRO A 556 -44.69 -3.02 -12.60
C PRO A 556 -44.40 -1.57 -13.02
N ASP A 557 -43.55 -0.88 -12.26
CA ASP A 557 -43.06 0.48 -12.54
C ASP A 557 -41.94 0.53 -13.61
N LYS A 558 -41.57 -0.64 -14.17
CA LYS A 558 -40.49 -0.88 -15.13
C LYS A 558 -39.08 -0.81 -14.56
N THR A 559 -38.92 -0.71 -13.24
CA THR A 559 -37.64 -0.92 -12.58
C THR A 559 -37.16 -2.34 -12.88
N GLU A 560 -35.90 -2.47 -13.31
CA GLU A 560 -35.26 -3.76 -13.56
C GLU A 560 -34.30 -4.11 -12.43
N LEU A 561 -34.56 -5.23 -11.76
CA LEU A 561 -33.59 -5.89 -10.89
C LEU A 561 -32.80 -6.90 -11.74
N LYS A 562 -31.53 -6.62 -12.00
CA LYS A 562 -30.67 -7.43 -12.89
C LYS A 562 -30.25 -8.75 -12.22
N ARG A 563 -29.57 -9.61 -12.98
CA ARG A 563 -28.96 -10.84 -12.44
C ARG A 563 -28.06 -10.52 -11.24
N GLY A 564 -28.15 -11.32 -10.20
CA GLY A 564 -27.45 -11.13 -8.94
C GLY A 564 -28.18 -10.23 -7.94
N SER A 565 -29.25 -9.52 -8.34
CA SER A 565 -30.00 -8.68 -7.41
C SER A 565 -30.52 -9.49 -6.21
N ILE A 566 -30.54 -8.83 -5.06
CA ILE A 566 -30.92 -9.43 -3.79
C ILE A 566 -32.40 -9.16 -3.53
N LEU A 567 -33.09 -10.19 -3.06
CA LEU A 567 -34.46 -10.13 -2.58
C LEU A 567 -34.49 -10.45 -1.09
N VAL A 568 -35.25 -9.67 -0.33
CA VAL A 568 -35.31 -9.75 1.12
C VAL A 568 -36.77 -9.94 1.53
N ASN A 569 -37.00 -10.95 2.37
CA ASN A 569 -38.30 -11.29 2.93
C ASN A 569 -38.19 -11.54 4.43
N MET A 570 -39.33 -11.47 5.11
CA MET A 570 -39.46 -12.04 6.44
C MET A 570 -39.20 -13.56 6.38
N PRO A 571 -38.54 -14.14 7.41
CA PRO A 571 -38.36 -15.59 7.50
C PRO A 571 -39.71 -16.29 7.62
N ARG A 572 -39.76 -17.58 7.23
CA ARG A 572 -40.99 -18.39 7.28
C ARG A 572 -41.41 -18.79 8.70
N GLU A 573 -40.46 -18.82 9.62
CA GLU A 573 -40.70 -19.16 11.02
C GLU A 573 -40.98 -17.87 11.81
N GLU A 574 -42.06 -17.85 12.58
CA GLU A 574 -42.36 -16.73 13.50
C GLU A 574 -41.38 -16.77 14.70
N LYS A 575 -40.33 -15.95 14.65
CA LYS A 575 -39.58 -15.51 15.84
C LYS A 575 -39.23 -14.01 15.77
N HIS A 576 -39.87 -13.29 16.71
CA HIS A 576 -39.57 -12.05 17.45
C HIS A 576 -38.74 -10.87 16.88
N ASP A 577 -39.27 -9.65 17.12
CA ASP A 577 -38.64 -8.31 17.07
C ASP A 577 -37.82 -7.94 15.82
N LEU A 578 -38.15 -8.49 14.66
CA LEU A 578 -37.60 -8.01 13.39
C LEU A 578 -38.43 -6.82 12.86
N ASN A 579 -37.77 -5.68 12.70
CA ASN A 579 -38.33 -4.52 12.01
C ASN A 579 -37.64 -4.35 10.65
N LEU A 580 -38.09 -5.14 9.66
CA LEU A 580 -37.47 -5.19 8.32
C LEU A 580 -37.33 -3.81 7.68
N LEU A 581 -38.37 -2.98 7.75
CA LEU A 581 -38.35 -1.68 7.12
C LEU A 581 -37.34 -0.72 7.78
N GLU A 582 -37.29 -0.69 9.12
CA GLU A 582 -36.34 0.16 9.85
C GLU A 582 -34.90 -0.30 9.60
N ASP A 583 -34.66 -1.61 9.62
CA ASP A 583 -33.36 -2.19 9.30
C ASP A 583 -32.94 -1.88 7.85
N LEU A 584 -33.85 -2.00 6.87
CA LEU A 584 -33.57 -1.63 5.48
C LEU A 584 -33.31 -0.13 5.32
N LYS A 585 -34.04 0.75 6.03
CA LYS A 585 -33.79 2.20 6.02
C LYS A 585 -32.38 2.51 6.53
N LYS A 586 -31.98 1.91 7.65
CA LYS A 586 -30.62 2.05 8.21
C LYS A 586 -29.55 1.53 7.24
N ILE A 587 -29.75 0.33 6.69
CA ILE A 587 -28.80 -0.27 5.74
C ILE A 587 -28.68 0.56 4.47
N ALA A 588 -29.79 1.06 3.93
CA ALA A 588 -29.78 1.91 2.75
C ALA A 588 -28.95 3.18 3.01
N ASP A 589 -29.17 3.84 4.14
CA ASP A 589 -28.41 5.02 4.56
C ASP A 589 -26.91 4.74 4.66
N GLU A 590 -26.51 3.68 5.37
CA GLU A 590 -25.10 3.31 5.58
C GLU A 590 -24.37 2.83 4.31
N THR A 591 -25.09 2.31 3.31
CA THR A 591 -24.49 1.66 2.13
C THR A 591 -24.66 2.44 0.83
N GLY A 592 -25.47 3.49 0.82
CA GLY A 592 -25.81 4.24 -0.39
C GLY A 592 -26.78 3.53 -1.34
N LEU A 593 -27.30 2.35 -0.96
CA LEU A 593 -28.12 1.52 -1.85
C LEU A 593 -29.55 2.04 -1.98
N GLN A 594 -30.10 1.94 -3.18
CA GLN A 594 -31.53 2.11 -3.43
C GLN A 594 -32.23 0.75 -3.26
N ILE A 595 -33.11 0.66 -2.27
CA ILE A 595 -33.85 -0.56 -1.95
C ILE A 595 -35.31 -0.38 -2.37
N HIS A 596 -35.81 -1.25 -3.23
CA HIS A 596 -37.15 -1.16 -3.79
C HIS A 596 -38.13 -2.06 -3.04
N ALA A 597 -39.26 -1.49 -2.62
CA ALA A 597 -40.44 -2.23 -2.19
C ALA A 597 -41.06 -2.99 -3.38
N LEU A 598 -41.36 -4.26 -3.17
CA LEU A 598 -41.95 -5.15 -4.16
C LEU A 598 -43.36 -5.50 -3.68
N ASN A 599 -44.39 -4.91 -4.27
CA ASN A 599 -45.78 -5.07 -3.81
C ASN A 599 -46.47 -6.35 -4.31
N THR A 600 -45.85 -7.08 -5.25
CA THR A 600 -46.40 -8.32 -5.82
C THR A 600 -45.30 -9.31 -6.17
N GLY A 601 -45.61 -10.60 -6.01
CA GLY A 601 -44.77 -11.69 -6.50
C GLY A 601 -44.92 -11.96 -8.00
N TYR A 602 -45.92 -11.35 -8.66
CA TYR A 602 -46.22 -11.49 -10.08
C TYR A 602 -45.57 -10.37 -10.88
N THR A 603 -44.43 -10.68 -11.50
CA THR A 603 -43.56 -9.73 -12.20
C THR A 603 -43.50 -10.07 -13.69
N ARG A 604 -42.92 -9.18 -14.50
CA ARG A 604 -42.58 -9.54 -15.88
C ARG A 604 -41.20 -10.20 -15.89
N GLY A 605 -41.10 -11.36 -16.55
CA GLY A 605 -39.89 -12.20 -16.49
C GLY A 605 -40.01 -13.25 -15.39
N VAL A 606 -39.06 -13.27 -14.45
CA VAL A 606 -39.04 -14.23 -13.35
C VAL A 606 -39.88 -13.76 -12.16
N ASN A 607 -40.91 -14.53 -11.81
CA ASN A 607 -41.72 -14.31 -10.60
C ASN A 607 -40.92 -14.55 -9.32
N LEU A 608 -41.28 -13.87 -8.23
CA LEU A 608 -40.51 -13.89 -6.98
C LEU A 608 -40.48 -15.26 -6.27
N GLY A 609 -41.30 -16.22 -6.69
CA GLY A 609 -41.30 -17.62 -6.21
C GLY A 609 -40.62 -18.62 -7.16
N SER A 610 -39.96 -18.15 -8.21
CA SER A 610 -39.36 -18.99 -9.24
C SER A 610 -38.17 -19.82 -8.73
N PRO A 611 -37.94 -21.03 -9.28
CA PRO A 611 -36.72 -21.80 -9.03
C PRO A 611 -35.44 -21.15 -9.60
N GLN A 612 -35.54 -20.03 -10.33
CA GLN A 612 -34.39 -19.24 -10.75
C GLN A 612 -33.88 -18.29 -9.65
N ILE A 613 -34.50 -18.32 -8.46
CA ILE A 613 -34.11 -17.51 -7.30
C ILE A 613 -33.59 -18.46 -6.22
N ASP A 614 -32.32 -18.32 -5.86
CA ASP A 614 -31.68 -19.14 -4.83
C ASP A 614 -31.75 -18.46 -3.46
N VAL A 615 -31.88 -19.26 -2.41
CA VAL A 615 -31.72 -18.78 -1.04
C VAL A 615 -30.24 -18.68 -0.72
N LEU A 616 -29.79 -17.51 -0.27
CA LEU A 616 -28.39 -17.34 0.12
C LEU A 616 -28.15 -17.91 1.51
N GLN A 617 -26.99 -18.55 1.66
CA GLN A 617 -26.46 -18.89 2.97
C GLN A 617 -25.58 -17.76 3.45
N LYS A 618 -25.69 -17.40 4.73
CA LYS A 618 -24.78 -16.45 5.34
C LYS A 618 -23.33 -16.96 5.21
N PRO A 619 -22.40 -16.19 4.65
CA PRO A 619 -20.99 -16.58 4.62
C PRO A 619 -20.44 -16.73 6.04
N GLU A 620 -19.95 -17.92 6.37
CA GLU A 620 -19.16 -18.22 7.56
C GLU A 620 -17.74 -18.51 7.08
N VAL A 621 -16.86 -17.52 7.22
CA VAL A 621 -15.59 -17.44 6.49
C VAL A 621 -14.41 -17.75 7.41
N ALA A 622 -13.56 -18.68 6.97
CA ALA A 622 -12.22 -18.89 7.52
C ALA A 622 -11.15 -18.45 6.51
N LEU A 623 -10.23 -17.59 6.94
CA LEU A 623 -9.06 -17.14 6.18
C LEU A 623 -7.82 -17.83 6.75
N LEU A 624 -7.08 -18.59 5.94
CA LEU A 624 -5.83 -19.19 6.39
C LEU A 624 -4.76 -18.13 6.63
N VAL A 625 -4.11 -18.22 7.80
CA VAL A 625 -3.04 -17.31 8.25
C VAL A 625 -1.89 -18.09 8.87
N GLY A 626 -0.68 -17.52 8.94
CA GLY A 626 0.48 -18.17 9.56
C GLY A 626 1.53 -18.66 8.57
N THR A 627 2.36 -19.61 9.01
CA THR A 627 3.58 -20.00 8.30
C THR A 627 3.30 -20.51 6.88
N GLY A 628 3.94 -19.92 5.87
CA GLY A 628 3.73 -20.31 4.46
C GLY A 628 2.56 -19.60 3.77
N VAL A 629 1.93 -18.62 4.41
CA VAL A 629 0.97 -17.67 3.81
C VAL A 629 1.64 -16.30 3.66
N VAL A 630 1.47 -15.66 2.50
CA VAL A 630 1.91 -14.27 2.29
C VAL A 630 1.04 -13.33 3.12
N SER A 631 1.61 -12.73 4.16
CA SER A 631 0.87 -11.90 5.12
C SER A 631 0.20 -10.69 4.47
N LEU A 632 0.87 -10.02 3.53
CA LEU A 632 0.32 -8.84 2.85
C LEU A 632 -1.03 -9.16 2.16
N GLU A 633 -1.12 -10.29 1.46
CA GLU A 633 -2.35 -10.68 0.76
C GLU A 633 -3.45 -11.17 1.71
N ALA A 634 -3.09 -11.91 2.76
CA ALA A 634 -4.03 -12.25 3.82
C ALA A 634 -4.59 -10.97 4.48
N GLY A 635 -3.73 -9.97 4.67
CA GLY A 635 -4.07 -8.65 5.19
C GLY A 635 -5.06 -7.90 4.30
N GLU A 636 -4.85 -7.90 2.99
CA GLU A 636 -5.78 -7.32 2.00
C GLU A 636 -7.18 -7.93 2.06
N ILE A 637 -7.27 -9.26 2.16
CA ILE A 637 -8.54 -9.97 2.32
C ILE A 637 -9.20 -9.64 3.65
N TRP A 638 -8.43 -9.65 4.74
CA TRP A 638 -8.94 -9.33 6.07
C TRP A 638 -9.49 -7.91 6.12
N HIS A 639 -8.74 -6.92 5.63
CA HIS A 639 -9.17 -5.53 5.56
C HIS A 639 -10.44 -5.34 4.71
N LEU A 640 -10.53 -5.98 3.53
CA LEU A 640 -11.73 -5.89 2.70
C LEU A 640 -12.98 -6.38 3.45
N LEU A 641 -12.90 -7.56 4.08
CA LEU A 641 -14.05 -8.17 4.75
C LEU A 641 -14.38 -7.45 6.06
N ASP A 642 -13.37 -7.10 6.85
CA ASP A 642 -13.54 -6.45 8.16
C ASP A 642 -13.88 -4.97 8.03
N GLN A 643 -13.00 -4.16 7.43
CA GLN A 643 -13.15 -2.69 7.40
C GLN A 643 -14.19 -2.20 6.41
N ARG A 644 -14.29 -2.82 5.22
CA ARG A 644 -15.20 -2.31 4.17
C ARG A 644 -16.55 -2.99 4.17
N MET A 645 -16.58 -4.30 4.43
CA MET A 645 -17.82 -5.07 4.38
C MET A 645 -18.46 -5.27 5.76
N ASP A 646 -17.79 -4.90 6.85
CA ASP A 646 -18.31 -5.08 8.22
C ASP A 646 -18.68 -6.55 8.49
N MET A 647 -17.81 -7.46 8.02
CA MET A 647 -17.98 -8.91 8.11
C MET A 647 -16.93 -9.51 9.03
N PRO A 648 -17.32 -10.09 10.18
CA PRO A 648 -16.39 -10.85 11.00
C PRO A 648 -15.95 -12.11 10.27
N ILE A 649 -14.63 -12.36 10.28
CA ILE A 649 -14.02 -13.57 9.73
C ILE A 649 -13.17 -14.28 10.78
N THR A 650 -12.97 -15.58 10.60
CA THR A 650 -12.01 -16.33 11.41
C THR A 650 -10.66 -16.34 10.71
N LEU A 651 -9.66 -15.67 11.29
CA LEU A 651 -8.26 -15.87 10.94
C LEU A 651 -7.83 -17.23 11.51
N LEU A 652 -7.75 -18.26 10.66
CA LEU A 652 -7.45 -19.63 11.03
C LEU A 652 -5.95 -19.93 10.83
N PRO A 653 -5.17 -20.09 11.91
CA PRO A 653 -3.76 -20.48 11.78
C PRO A 653 -3.63 -21.80 11.05
N VAL A 654 -2.71 -21.86 10.10
CA VAL A 654 -2.40 -23.06 9.33
C VAL A 654 -2.08 -24.25 10.23
N GLU A 655 -1.38 -24.01 11.34
CA GLU A 655 -1.00 -25.02 12.34
C GLU A 655 -2.22 -25.58 13.11
N LYS A 656 -3.38 -24.92 13.03
CA LYS A 656 -4.62 -25.34 13.72
C LYS A 656 -5.60 -26.07 12.81
N VAL A 657 -5.41 -26.05 11.49
CA VAL A 657 -6.33 -26.65 10.51
C VAL A 657 -6.63 -28.11 10.85
N ARG A 658 -5.61 -28.90 11.21
CA ARG A 658 -5.77 -30.32 11.59
C ARG A 658 -6.72 -30.53 12.77
N SER A 659 -6.67 -29.67 13.78
CA SER A 659 -7.51 -29.76 14.99
C SER A 659 -8.85 -29.02 14.89
N ALA A 660 -8.97 -28.04 13.99
CA ALA A 660 -10.14 -27.16 13.91
C ALA A 660 -11.38 -27.89 13.36
N ASP A 661 -12.57 -27.61 13.89
CA ASP A 661 -13.80 -28.07 13.27
C ASP A 661 -14.15 -27.18 12.07
N LEU A 662 -13.90 -27.69 10.85
CA LEU A 662 -14.16 -26.95 9.61
C LEU A 662 -15.65 -26.87 9.28
N SER A 663 -16.53 -27.68 9.90
CA SER A 663 -17.97 -27.64 9.62
C SER A 663 -18.65 -26.34 10.07
N ARG A 664 -17.96 -25.54 10.90
CA ARG A 664 -18.37 -24.19 11.29
C ARG A 664 -18.31 -23.18 10.15
N TYR A 665 -17.63 -23.49 9.06
CA TYR A 665 -17.41 -22.59 7.93
C TYR A 665 -18.00 -23.18 6.65
N ASN A 666 -18.53 -22.31 5.79
CA ASN A 666 -18.97 -22.67 4.43
C ASN A 666 -18.05 -22.08 3.34
N VAL A 667 -17.14 -21.18 3.71
CA VAL A 667 -16.11 -20.60 2.85
C VAL A 667 -14.73 -20.69 3.54
N LEU A 668 -13.76 -21.25 2.83
CA LEU A 668 -12.35 -21.30 3.25
C LEU A 668 -11.51 -20.57 2.21
N ILE A 669 -10.67 -19.63 2.65
CA ILE A 669 -9.83 -18.82 1.78
C ILE A 669 -8.36 -19.18 2.00
N MET A 670 -7.68 -19.48 0.89
CA MET A 670 -6.25 -19.74 0.79
C MET A 670 -5.58 -18.61 -0.02
N PRO A 671 -5.02 -17.58 0.64
CA PRO A 671 -4.21 -16.57 -0.03
C PRO A 671 -3.00 -17.17 -0.74
N ASN A 672 -2.28 -16.38 -1.52
CA ASN A 672 -1.00 -16.80 -2.08
C ASN A 672 -0.03 -17.26 -0.98
N GLY A 673 0.66 -18.35 -1.25
CA GLY A 673 1.63 -18.92 -0.33
C GLY A 673 2.10 -20.29 -0.82
N PRO A 674 3.31 -20.73 -0.43
CA PRO A 674 3.77 -22.08 -0.73
C PRO A 674 3.06 -23.18 0.08
N TYR A 675 2.44 -22.84 1.23
CA TYR A 675 1.80 -23.82 2.13
C TYR A 675 2.71 -25.01 2.49
N SER A 676 4.02 -24.75 2.64
CA SER A 676 5.04 -25.79 2.85
C SER A 676 4.87 -26.56 4.15
N THR A 677 4.12 -26.03 5.11
CA THR A 677 3.80 -26.66 6.39
C THR A 677 2.57 -27.57 6.33
N PHE A 678 1.78 -27.55 5.26
CA PHE A 678 0.64 -28.45 5.09
C PHE A 678 1.10 -29.82 4.62
N GLY A 679 0.73 -30.85 5.37
CA GLY A 679 0.90 -32.24 4.97
C GLY A 679 -0.31 -32.79 4.23
N LYS A 680 -0.23 -34.09 3.93
CA LYS A 680 -1.32 -34.85 3.30
C LYS A 680 -2.59 -34.89 4.15
N GLU A 681 -2.46 -34.87 5.48
CA GLU A 681 -3.62 -34.93 6.38
C GLU A 681 -4.44 -33.63 6.33
N GLU A 682 -3.79 -32.47 6.36
CA GLU A 682 -4.47 -31.18 6.20
C GLU A 682 -5.13 -31.08 4.83
N ALA A 683 -4.44 -31.54 3.77
CA ALA A 683 -4.99 -31.59 2.42
C ALA A 683 -6.24 -32.48 2.34
N GLU A 684 -6.20 -33.71 2.87
CA GLU A 684 -7.34 -34.61 2.90
C GLU A 684 -8.51 -34.06 3.73
N LYS A 685 -8.22 -33.32 4.81
CA LYS A 685 -9.25 -32.65 5.61
C LYS A 685 -9.95 -31.54 4.83
N ILE A 686 -9.19 -30.66 4.16
CA ILE A 686 -9.77 -29.61 3.31
C ILE A 686 -10.54 -30.26 2.14
N LYS A 687 -9.96 -31.27 1.50
CA LYS A 687 -10.60 -32.03 0.41
C LYS A 687 -11.93 -32.63 0.83
N SER A 688 -11.98 -33.24 2.02
CA SER A 688 -13.22 -33.82 2.58
C SER A 688 -14.26 -32.74 2.85
N TRP A 689 -13.86 -31.62 3.46
CA TRP A 689 -14.73 -30.48 3.72
C TRP A 689 -15.28 -29.86 2.43
N THR A 690 -14.43 -29.61 1.43
CA THR A 690 -14.86 -29.10 0.12
C THR A 690 -15.78 -30.11 -0.56
N SER A 691 -15.45 -31.41 -0.53
CA SER A 691 -16.30 -32.46 -1.11
C SER A 691 -17.69 -32.52 -0.49
N ALA A 692 -17.84 -32.15 0.79
CA ALA A 692 -19.11 -32.07 1.49
C ALA A 692 -19.94 -30.82 1.17
N GLY A 693 -19.45 -29.91 0.33
CA GLY A 693 -20.16 -28.69 -0.06
C GLY A 693 -19.45 -27.39 0.31
N GLY A 694 -18.24 -27.43 0.89
CA GLY A 694 -17.47 -26.21 1.15
C GLY A 694 -17.09 -25.47 -0.14
N THR A 695 -16.98 -24.13 -0.05
CA THR A 695 -16.40 -23.29 -1.11
C THR A 695 -14.96 -22.94 -0.74
N LEU A 696 -14.00 -23.46 -1.50
CA LEU A 696 -12.57 -23.14 -1.35
C LEU A 696 -12.19 -22.04 -2.34
N ILE A 697 -11.69 -20.91 -1.85
CA ILE A 697 -11.17 -19.82 -2.68
C ILE A 697 -9.65 -19.85 -2.55
N ALA A 698 -8.92 -19.99 -3.66
CA ALA A 698 -7.47 -20.12 -3.63
C ALA A 698 -6.80 -19.18 -4.64
N ARG A 699 -5.63 -18.65 -4.27
CA ARG A 699 -4.87 -17.73 -5.14
C ARG A 699 -3.40 -18.13 -5.30
N GLY A 700 -2.85 -17.84 -6.49
CA GLY A 700 -1.41 -17.87 -6.74
C GLY A 700 -0.80 -19.24 -6.49
N ASN A 701 0.25 -19.31 -5.66
CA ASN A 701 0.92 -20.57 -5.32
C ASN A 701 0.03 -21.55 -4.53
N ALA A 702 -1.08 -21.11 -3.94
CA ALA A 702 -2.08 -22.03 -3.38
C ALA A 702 -2.66 -22.95 -4.46
N LEU A 703 -2.84 -22.46 -5.70
CA LEU A 703 -3.31 -23.26 -6.83
C LEU A 703 -2.31 -24.36 -7.19
N THR A 704 -1.02 -24.03 -7.18
CA THR A 704 0.07 -24.99 -7.38
C THR A 704 0.08 -26.04 -6.27
N TRP A 705 -0.12 -25.63 -5.02
CA TRP A 705 -0.20 -26.56 -3.90
C TRP A 705 -1.40 -27.51 -4.04
N LEU A 706 -2.59 -27.01 -4.42
CA LEU A 706 -3.78 -27.83 -4.67
C LEU A 706 -3.58 -28.88 -5.76
N ASN A 707 -2.84 -28.52 -6.83
CA ASN A 707 -2.43 -29.47 -7.86
C ASN A 707 -1.53 -30.57 -7.31
N THR A 708 -0.50 -30.18 -6.54
CA THR A 708 0.46 -31.14 -5.95
C THR A 708 -0.20 -32.11 -4.99
N GLN A 709 -1.24 -31.69 -4.27
CA GLN A 709 -2.03 -32.55 -3.40
C GLN A 709 -3.15 -33.32 -4.10
N GLU A 710 -3.24 -33.23 -5.44
CA GLU A 710 -4.24 -33.94 -6.25
C GLU A 710 -5.69 -33.66 -5.80
N MET A 711 -5.96 -32.43 -5.34
CA MET A 711 -7.30 -32.02 -4.92
C MET A 711 -8.17 -31.62 -6.12
N VAL A 712 -7.60 -30.81 -7.01
CA VAL A 712 -8.16 -30.36 -8.29
C VAL A 712 -7.00 -30.11 -9.26
N LYS A 713 -7.29 -30.00 -10.57
CA LYS A 713 -6.26 -29.81 -11.60
C LYS A 713 -6.37 -28.47 -12.33
N PHE A 714 -5.45 -27.56 -12.06
CA PHE A 714 -5.19 -26.32 -12.79
C PHE A 714 -4.02 -26.54 -13.77
N GLU A 715 -4.23 -26.30 -15.06
CA GLU A 715 -3.18 -26.44 -16.07
C GLU A 715 -2.53 -25.09 -16.31
N PHE A 716 -1.20 -24.99 -16.14
CA PHE A 716 -0.46 -23.76 -16.36
C PHE A 716 0.42 -23.90 -17.59
N LYS A 717 0.48 -22.87 -18.43
CA LYS A 717 1.41 -22.82 -19.56
C LYS A 717 2.82 -22.93 -19.01
N LYS A 718 3.53 -23.96 -19.47
CA LYS A 718 4.95 -24.15 -19.12
C LYS A 718 5.78 -23.14 -19.89
N GLU A 719 6.95 -22.80 -19.35
CA GLU A 719 8.00 -22.29 -20.21
C GLU A 719 8.30 -23.36 -21.26
N GLU A 720 8.18 -23.01 -22.53
CA GLU A 720 8.69 -23.86 -23.59
C GLU A 720 10.18 -24.06 -23.27
N LYS A 721 10.57 -25.31 -23.03
CA LYS A 721 11.99 -25.68 -23.10
C LYS A 721 12.33 -25.57 -24.56
N GLU A 722 12.74 -24.39 -24.93
CA GLU A 722 13.12 -24.10 -26.29
C GLU A 722 14.30 -25.03 -26.61
N ASP A 723 14.18 -25.84 -27.67
CA ASP A 723 15.29 -26.61 -28.25
C ASP A 723 16.27 -25.60 -28.88
N GLU A 724 16.85 -24.71 -28.07
CA GLU A 724 17.68 -23.63 -28.56
C GLU A 724 19.09 -24.13 -28.81
N LYS A 725 19.63 -23.71 -29.95
CA LYS A 725 21.05 -23.41 -30.05
C LYS A 725 21.46 -22.69 -28.77
N LYS A 726 22.42 -23.22 -28.01
CA LYS A 726 22.94 -22.58 -26.79
C LYS A 726 23.36 -21.14 -27.10
N VAL A 727 22.46 -20.18 -26.95
CA VAL A 727 22.76 -18.76 -27.12
C VAL A 727 23.50 -18.37 -25.87
N VAL A 728 24.78 -18.05 -26.03
CA VAL A 728 25.64 -17.61 -24.93
C VAL A 728 25.46 -16.10 -24.82
N TYR A 729 24.71 -15.66 -23.81
CA TYR A 729 24.62 -14.25 -23.44
C TYR A 729 25.82 -13.85 -22.57
N PRO A 730 26.30 -12.60 -22.66
CA PRO A 730 27.20 -12.04 -21.66
C PRO A 730 26.62 -12.17 -20.25
N TYR A 731 27.43 -12.57 -19.27
CA TYR A 731 27.00 -12.72 -17.87
C TYR A 731 26.37 -11.43 -17.30
N ALA A 732 26.91 -10.27 -17.69
CA ALA A 732 26.42 -8.96 -17.28
C ALA A 732 24.96 -8.68 -17.69
N ASP A 733 24.47 -9.35 -18.74
CA ASP A 733 23.09 -9.17 -19.21
C ASP A 733 22.08 -10.03 -18.45
N PHE A 734 22.53 -10.94 -17.57
CA PHE A 734 21.63 -11.85 -16.85
C PHE A 734 20.54 -11.11 -16.05
N PRO A 735 20.85 -10.10 -15.20
CA PRO A 735 19.80 -9.38 -14.45
C PRO A 735 18.83 -8.65 -15.37
N LYS A 736 19.32 -8.09 -16.48
CA LYS A 736 18.49 -7.41 -17.48
C LYS A 736 17.55 -8.38 -18.18
N ASN A 737 18.07 -9.49 -18.69
CA ASN A 737 17.30 -10.47 -19.45
C ASN A 737 16.29 -11.22 -18.57
N THR A 738 16.67 -11.55 -17.33
CA THR A 738 15.77 -12.26 -16.41
C THR A 738 14.76 -11.34 -15.76
N GLY A 739 15.18 -10.14 -15.33
CA GLY A 739 14.28 -9.16 -14.74
C GLY A 739 13.24 -8.64 -15.74
N ALA A 740 13.60 -8.46 -17.01
CA ALA A 740 12.66 -8.02 -18.05
C ALA A 740 11.55 -9.05 -18.32
N ARG A 741 11.74 -10.30 -17.91
CA ARG A 741 10.73 -11.35 -18.00
C ARG A 741 9.76 -11.36 -16.81
N LEU A 742 9.95 -10.52 -15.79
CA LEU A 742 9.01 -10.41 -14.68
C LEU A 742 7.81 -9.55 -15.08
N THR A 743 6.61 -10.02 -14.75
CA THR A 743 5.39 -9.20 -14.84
C THR A 743 5.22 -8.46 -13.52
N SER A 744 5.80 -7.27 -13.42
CA SER A 744 5.78 -6.41 -12.23
C SER A 744 4.62 -5.41 -12.32
N GLY A 745 3.47 -5.78 -11.78
CA GLY A 745 2.31 -4.91 -11.60
C GLY A 745 1.81 -4.25 -12.88
N THR A 746 1.06 -5.00 -13.67
CA THR A 746 0.58 -4.61 -15.01
C THR A 746 -0.95 -4.76 -15.08
N ILE A 747 -1.62 -3.85 -15.77
CA ILE A 747 -3.07 -3.84 -15.94
C ILE A 747 -3.41 -4.54 -17.26
N PHE A 748 -4.33 -5.50 -17.19
CA PHE A 748 -4.77 -6.28 -18.34
C PHE A 748 -6.28 -6.19 -18.57
N HIS A 749 -6.68 -6.12 -19.84
CA HIS A 749 -8.05 -6.32 -20.30
C HIS A 749 -8.45 -7.80 -20.18
N ALA A 750 -9.59 -8.02 -19.54
CA ALA A 750 -10.24 -9.32 -19.45
C ALA A 750 -11.72 -9.22 -19.87
N LYS A 751 -12.26 -10.38 -20.22
CA LYS A 751 -13.66 -10.59 -20.58
C LYS A 751 -14.33 -11.45 -19.50
N LEU A 752 -15.34 -10.88 -18.87
CA LEU A 752 -16.18 -11.46 -17.82
C LEU A 752 -17.49 -12.00 -18.42
N ASP A 753 -17.90 -13.18 -17.97
CA ASP A 753 -19.25 -13.70 -18.19
C ASP A 753 -20.18 -13.22 -17.06
N ASN A 754 -20.99 -12.20 -17.36
CA ASN A 754 -21.90 -11.59 -16.38
C ASN A 754 -23.14 -12.47 -16.08
N SER A 755 -23.32 -13.59 -16.80
CA SER A 755 -24.35 -14.58 -16.48
C SER A 755 -23.88 -15.61 -15.45
N HIS A 756 -22.56 -15.77 -15.29
CA HIS A 756 -21.97 -16.61 -14.26
C HIS A 756 -22.06 -15.90 -12.89
N PRO A 757 -22.31 -16.60 -11.76
CA PRO A 757 -22.44 -15.94 -10.45
C PRO A 757 -21.24 -15.08 -10.02
N ILE A 758 -20.03 -15.43 -10.48
CA ILE A 758 -18.81 -14.61 -10.30
C ILE A 758 -18.90 -13.25 -11.00
N GLY A 759 -19.68 -13.12 -12.08
CA GLY A 759 -19.89 -11.87 -12.81
C GLY A 759 -21.14 -11.09 -12.39
N TYR A 760 -21.86 -11.51 -11.34
CA TYR A 760 -23.03 -10.77 -10.85
C TYR A 760 -22.67 -9.36 -10.38
N GLY A 761 -23.55 -8.40 -10.65
CA GLY A 761 -23.35 -6.99 -10.36
C GLY A 761 -22.45 -6.23 -11.36
N PHE A 762 -21.90 -6.90 -12.38
CA PHE A 762 -21.23 -6.23 -13.49
C PHE A 762 -22.19 -6.01 -14.66
N THR A 763 -22.17 -4.82 -15.25
CA THR A 763 -23.03 -4.47 -16.40
C THR A 763 -22.31 -4.52 -17.75
N LYS A 764 -20.97 -4.54 -17.73
CA LYS A 764 -20.11 -4.68 -18.91
C LYS A 764 -19.37 -6.01 -18.85
N GLU A 765 -19.17 -6.66 -20.00
CA GLU A 765 -18.33 -7.86 -20.10
C GLU A 765 -16.83 -7.51 -20.07
N SER A 766 -16.46 -6.26 -20.38
CA SER A 766 -15.07 -5.83 -20.34
C SER A 766 -14.72 -5.31 -18.96
N ILE A 767 -13.62 -5.78 -18.41
CA ILE A 767 -13.07 -5.36 -17.12
C ILE A 767 -11.54 -5.33 -17.21
N GLN A 768 -10.90 -4.58 -16.32
CA GLN A 768 -9.46 -4.57 -16.12
C GLN A 768 -9.09 -5.33 -14.83
N THR A 769 -7.96 -6.01 -14.84
CA THR A 769 -7.42 -6.75 -13.70
C THR A 769 -5.92 -6.52 -13.55
N PHE A 770 -5.41 -6.75 -12.34
CA PHE A 770 -4.02 -6.49 -11.99
C PHE A 770 -3.22 -7.76 -11.79
N ARG A 771 -2.05 -7.80 -12.42
CA ARG A 771 -1.16 -8.95 -12.32
C ARG A 771 0.25 -8.53 -11.91
N ASN A 772 0.78 -9.27 -10.94
CA ASN A 772 2.14 -9.15 -10.42
C ASN A 772 2.86 -10.52 -10.34
N SER A 773 2.52 -11.45 -11.23
CA SER A 773 3.11 -12.79 -11.27
C SER A 773 3.16 -13.35 -12.69
N ASN A 774 4.03 -14.34 -12.90
CA ASN A 774 4.15 -15.10 -14.15
C ASN A 774 3.41 -16.44 -14.09
N LEU A 775 2.22 -16.45 -13.48
CA LEU A 775 1.35 -17.63 -13.46
C LEU A 775 0.34 -17.53 -14.61
N PHE A 776 0.43 -18.43 -15.60
CA PHE A 776 -0.40 -18.39 -16.81
C PHE A 776 -1.35 -19.59 -16.84
N LEU A 777 -2.57 -19.43 -16.34
CA LEU A 777 -3.56 -20.50 -16.19
C LEU A 777 -4.29 -20.76 -17.51
N GLU A 778 -4.14 -21.96 -18.07
CA GLU A 778 -4.91 -22.39 -19.23
C GLU A 778 -6.40 -22.48 -18.92
N THR A 779 -7.23 -22.27 -19.95
CA THR A 779 -8.68 -22.42 -19.81
C THR A 779 -9.05 -23.88 -19.56
N ALA A 780 -10.04 -24.10 -18.71
CA ALA A 780 -10.57 -25.43 -18.43
C ALA A 780 -11.23 -26.03 -19.68
N LYS A 781 -11.29 -27.36 -19.73
CA LYS A 781 -11.98 -28.09 -20.81
C LYS A 781 -13.47 -27.78 -20.85
N ASN A 782 -14.09 -27.67 -19.67
CA ASN A 782 -15.45 -27.16 -19.55
C ASN A 782 -15.47 -25.65 -19.85
N PRO A 783 -16.12 -25.20 -20.94
CA PRO A 783 -16.09 -23.79 -21.34
C PRO A 783 -16.77 -22.86 -20.32
N TYR A 784 -17.70 -23.39 -19.52
CA TYR A 784 -18.43 -22.61 -18.50
C TYR A 784 -17.63 -22.38 -17.21
N SER A 785 -16.47 -23.01 -17.08
CA SER A 785 -15.64 -22.97 -15.86
C SER A 785 -14.65 -21.82 -15.82
N ASN A 786 -14.65 -20.94 -16.82
CA ASN A 786 -13.72 -19.81 -16.94
C ASN A 786 -14.50 -18.48 -16.93
N PRO A 787 -15.05 -18.04 -15.78
CA PRO A 787 -15.89 -16.85 -15.74
C PRO A 787 -15.16 -15.56 -16.13
N LEU A 788 -13.83 -15.52 -16.00
CA LEU A 788 -13.02 -14.38 -16.40
C LEU A 788 -11.78 -14.85 -17.18
N VAL A 789 -11.62 -14.34 -18.41
CA VAL A 789 -10.56 -14.74 -19.34
C VAL A 789 -9.89 -13.49 -19.91
N TYR A 790 -8.57 -13.47 -20.04
CA TYR A 790 -7.88 -12.38 -20.73
C TYR A 790 -8.31 -12.29 -22.19
N THR A 791 -8.34 -11.07 -22.74
CA THR A 791 -8.63 -10.90 -24.16
C THR A 791 -7.44 -11.34 -25.03
N ASN A 792 -7.63 -11.31 -26.35
CA ASN A 792 -6.55 -11.56 -27.31
C ASN A 792 -5.58 -10.36 -27.45
N GLN A 793 -5.95 -9.18 -26.93
CA GLN A 793 -5.10 -8.00 -26.81
C GLN A 793 -5.11 -7.55 -25.34
N PRO A 794 -4.43 -8.31 -24.47
CA PRO A 794 -4.69 -8.22 -23.04
C PRO A 794 -4.02 -7.02 -22.39
N LEU A 795 -2.93 -6.46 -22.93
CA LEU A 795 -2.24 -5.33 -22.28
C LEU A 795 -3.11 -4.06 -22.31
N ALA A 796 -3.45 -3.52 -21.13
CA ALA A 796 -4.16 -2.24 -21.00
C ALA A 796 -3.19 -1.10 -20.66
N SER A 797 -2.40 -1.27 -19.61
CA SER A 797 -1.36 -0.33 -19.18
C SER A 797 -0.25 -1.07 -18.44
N GLY A 798 0.99 -0.67 -18.65
CA GLY A 798 2.17 -1.21 -17.98
C GLY A 798 3.12 -1.93 -18.93
N TYR A 799 4.13 -2.56 -18.34
CA TYR A 799 5.12 -3.33 -19.06
C TYR A 799 4.84 -4.84 -18.97
N VAL A 800 5.06 -5.56 -20.06
CA VAL A 800 5.06 -7.02 -20.08
C VAL A 800 6.02 -7.50 -21.16
N HIS A 801 6.83 -8.50 -20.85
CA HIS A 801 7.74 -9.10 -21.83
C HIS A 801 6.95 -9.67 -23.02
N PRO A 802 7.42 -9.53 -24.28
CA PRO A 802 6.71 -10.06 -25.45
C PRO A 802 6.35 -11.55 -25.35
N GLU A 803 7.25 -12.40 -24.85
CA GLU A 803 6.95 -13.83 -24.62
C GLU A 803 5.80 -14.04 -23.62
N ASN A 804 5.77 -13.24 -22.54
CA ASN A 804 4.70 -13.34 -21.54
C ASN A 804 3.37 -12.78 -22.08
N LEU A 805 3.45 -11.75 -22.93
CA LEU A 805 2.28 -11.20 -23.62
C LEU A 805 1.65 -12.23 -24.56
N GLU A 806 2.43 -13.09 -25.21
CA GLU A 806 1.89 -14.22 -25.97
C GLU A 806 1.31 -15.31 -25.05
N LYS A 807 1.98 -15.61 -23.93
CA LYS A 807 1.50 -16.61 -22.95
C LYS A 807 0.18 -16.20 -22.31
N ILE A 808 -0.06 -14.93 -22.02
CA ILE A 808 -1.27 -14.49 -21.31
C ILE A 808 -2.52 -14.43 -22.18
N LYS A 809 -2.40 -14.31 -23.52
CA LYS A 809 -3.55 -14.24 -24.43
C LYS A 809 -4.52 -15.41 -24.23
N ASN A 810 -5.80 -15.07 -24.08
CA ASN A 810 -6.92 -16.02 -23.94
C ASN A 810 -6.75 -17.03 -22.79
N THR A 811 -5.93 -16.71 -21.78
CA THR A 811 -5.78 -17.53 -20.57
C THR A 811 -6.82 -17.15 -19.51
N ALA A 812 -7.11 -18.07 -18.59
CA ALA A 812 -8.07 -17.82 -17.52
C ALA A 812 -7.47 -16.91 -16.44
N VAL A 813 -8.28 -15.96 -15.96
CA VAL A 813 -7.99 -15.17 -14.75
C VAL A 813 -8.62 -15.84 -13.54
N ILE A 814 -9.86 -16.31 -13.70
CA ILE A 814 -10.62 -17.06 -12.71
C ILE A 814 -11.05 -18.38 -13.35
N GLN A 815 -10.89 -19.47 -12.60
CA GLN A 815 -11.34 -20.79 -13.01
C GLN A 815 -12.06 -21.49 -11.85
N VAL A 816 -13.18 -22.14 -12.13
CA VAL A 816 -14.00 -22.85 -11.13
C VAL A 816 -13.94 -24.35 -11.36
N LYS A 817 -13.52 -25.09 -10.33
CA LYS A 817 -13.47 -26.56 -10.33
C LYS A 817 -14.51 -27.15 -9.40
N LYS A 818 -14.95 -28.36 -9.71
CA LYS A 818 -15.82 -29.16 -8.86
C LYS A 818 -14.99 -30.12 -8.02
N LEU A 819 -15.33 -30.22 -6.74
CA LEU A 819 -14.80 -31.26 -5.86
C LEU A 819 -15.94 -31.77 -4.99
N GLY A 820 -16.41 -33.00 -5.25
CA GLY A 820 -17.64 -33.53 -4.66
C GLY A 820 -18.84 -32.61 -4.92
N SER A 821 -19.51 -32.18 -3.86
CA SER A 821 -20.62 -31.22 -3.92
C SER A 821 -20.18 -29.76 -3.89
N GLY A 822 -18.96 -29.46 -3.43
CA GLY A 822 -18.44 -28.10 -3.28
C GLY A 822 -17.70 -27.56 -4.51
N ARG A 823 -17.11 -26.39 -4.35
CA ARG A 823 -16.42 -25.65 -5.41
C ARG A 823 -15.02 -25.25 -4.98
N VAL A 824 -14.09 -25.26 -5.93
CA VAL A 824 -12.78 -24.62 -5.79
C VAL A 824 -12.69 -23.50 -6.79
N ILE A 825 -12.60 -22.25 -6.32
CA ILE A 825 -12.50 -21.04 -7.14
C ILE A 825 -11.03 -20.61 -7.11
N GLY A 826 -10.35 -20.75 -8.25
CA GLY A 826 -8.97 -20.35 -8.41
C GLY A 826 -8.84 -18.97 -9.05
N LEU A 827 -8.06 -18.09 -8.42
CA LEU A 827 -7.76 -16.75 -8.92
C LEU A 827 -6.25 -16.61 -9.15
N VAL A 828 -5.88 -16.14 -10.34
CA VAL A 828 -4.47 -15.92 -10.68
C VAL A 828 -4.04 -14.49 -10.32
N ASP A 829 -4.91 -13.53 -10.59
CA ASP A 829 -4.73 -12.12 -10.26
C ASP A 829 -5.19 -11.83 -8.83
N ASN A 830 -4.72 -10.74 -8.25
CA ASN A 830 -5.13 -10.33 -6.91
C ASN A 830 -6.32 -9.37 -7.02
N PRO A 831 -7.54 -9.80 -6.66
CA PRO A 831 -8.72 -8.94 -6.74
C PRO A 831 -8.74 -7.83 -5.67
N ASN A 832 -7.92 -7.94 -4.62
CA ASN A 832 -7.96 -7.10 -3.43
C ASN A 832 -6.69 -6.23 -3.28
N PHE A 833 -5.86 -6.18 -4.33
CA PHE A 833 -4.51 -5.64 -4.29
C PHE A 833 -4.46 -4.24 -3.67
N ARG A 834 -3.68 -4.11 -2.58
CA ARG A 834 -3.39 -2.85 -1.85
C ARG A 834 -4.61 -2.01 -1.52
N ALA A 835 -5.77 -2.64 -1.34
CA ALA A 835 -7.03 -1.96 -1.06
C ALA A 835 -7.49 -0.94 -2.14
N VAL A 836 -6.81 -0.82 -3.28
CA VAL A 836 -7.18 0.16 -4.33
C VAL A 836 -7.94 -0.47 -5.50
N TRP A 837 -7.98 -1.80 -5.59
CA TRP A 837 -8.66 -2.51 -6.67
C TRP A 837 -10.17 -2.70 -6.43
N PHE A 838 -10.88 -1.57 -6.28
CA PHE A 838 -12.32 -1.52 -6.07
C PHE A 838 -13.13 -2.24 -7.16
N GLY A 839 -12.65 -2.21 -8.41
CA GLY A 839 -13.32 -2.85 -9.54
C GLY A 839 -13.33 -4.38 -9.45
N THR A 840 -12.22 -4.99 -9.03
CA THR A 840 -12.08 -6.46 -8.96
C THR A 840 -12.45 -7.04 -7.59
N ASN A 841 -12.51 -6.25 -6.52
CA ASN A 841 -13.01 -6.65 -5.20
C ASN A 841 -14.35 -7.41 -5.29
N LYS A 842 -15.24 -6.99 -6.19
CA LYS A 842 -16.55 -7.63 -6.39
C LYS A 842 -16.43 -9.08 -6.88
N LEU A 843 -15.43 -9.41 -7.70
CA LEU A 843 -15.20 -10.79 -8.14
C LEU A 843 -14.86 -11.70 -6.95
N PHE A 844 -14.08 -11.18 -5.99
CA PHE A 844 -13.76 -11.87 -4.75
C PHE A 844 -15.00 -12.03 -3.85
N LEU A 845 -15.76 -10.95 -3.66
CA LEU A 845 -16.99 -10.98 -2.85
C LEU A 845 -18.04 -11.92 -3.49
N ASN A 846 -18.16 -11.95 -4.82
CA ASN A 846 -19.02 -12.91 -5.51
C ASN A 846 -18.56 -14.35 -5.27
N SER A 847 -17.26 -14.60 -5.16
CA SER A 847 -16.73 -15.92 -4.80
C SER A 847 -17.16 -16.34 -3.38
N VAL A 848 -17.20 -15.39 -2.43
CA VAL A 848 -17.62 -15.62 -1.04
C VAL A 848 -19.13 -15.85 -0.93
N PHE A 849 -19.94 -15.00 -1.56
CA PHE A 849 -21.41 -15.03 -1.41
C PHE A 849 -22.10 -16.02 -2.34
N PHE A 850 -21.55 -16.22 -3.54
CA PHE A 850 -22.22 -17.00 -4.59
C PHE A 850 -21.49 -18.28 -4.97
N GLY A 851 -20.35 -18.62 -4.34
CA GLY A 851 -19.64 -19.87 -4.62
C GLY A 851 -20.53 -21.12 -4.51
N GLN A 852 -21.45 -21.13 -3.54
CA GLN A 852 -22.36 -22.24 -3.28
C GLN A 852 -23.47 -22.43 -4.33
N ILE A 853 -23.86 -21.35 -5.02
CA ILE A 853 -24.93 -21.39 -6.04
C ILE A 853 -24.38 -21.62 -7.45
N ILE A 854 -23.05 -21.66 -7.64
CA ILE A 854 -22.45 -22.02 -8.92
C ILE A 854 -22.89 -23.45 -9.26
N LYS A 855 -23.59 -23.61 -10.39
CA LYS A 855 -24.14 -24.89 -10.85
C LYS A 855 -23.02 -25.92 -11.00
N SER A 856 -23.20 -27.12 -10.46
CA SER A 856 -22.14 -28.14 -10.48
C SER A 856 -21.72 -28.59 -11.88
N GLY A 857 -22.60 -28.43 -12.88
CA GLY A 857 -22.30 -28.77 -14.27
C GLY A 857 -21.48 -27.70 -15.01
N THR A 858 -21.33 -26.50 -14.45
CA THR A 858 -20.53 -25.42 -15.05
C THR A 858 -19.11 -25.37 -14.52
N ALA A 859 -18.77 -26.20 -13.53
CA ALA A 859 -17.43 -26.37 -12.99
C ALA A 859 -16.75 -27.60 -13.61
N ASP A 860 -15.41 -27.54 -13.76
CA ASP A 860 -14.59 -28.60 -14.37
C ASP A 860 -14.15 -29.67 -13.36
#